data_AF-A0A7X7RLF2-F1
#
_entry.id   AF-A0A7X7RLF2-F1
#
_cell.length_a   1.000
_cell.length_b   1.000
_cell.length_c   1.000
_cell.angle_alpha   90.00
_cell.angle_beta   90.00
_cell.angle_gamma   90.00
#
_symmetry.space_group_name_H-M   'P 1'
#
loop_
_entity.id
_entity.type
_entity.pdbx_description
1 polymer ?
#
loop_
_entity_poly.entity_id
_entity_poly.type
_entity_poly.pdbx_seq_one_letter_code
_entity_poly.pdbx_strand_id
1 'polypeptide(L)'
;DGLSWATAKRTIQAAVNAAASGDTIRVGPGTYGEGTTVTPSGTLMNRVVCTKNVTIESTDGAAATIIKGAFDIGSGDPYGRGPNAVRCVYMTFGTLQGFTLTGGATGGVNTENNDNRGGGFLSIYVATPLVYDCIVSNNASHRAGGAFQGTFHRCLIAQNYASQNGSGVRDSRLYDSLIVYNTGSGAVAYSPSTNDVVNCTIARNSSKALEQAGAANSIIVENGSTGNQGNYYVANCLIDFTPTAGYSLDNITTSDARFVDSANGNFRLLGNSPAIDAANPAMYGLAGAPAGRTDFYGDPRVQGTRLDIGAIEGAYPNAVVTASASGSGTLDPAGSFLLPTLPTQLVFTATPGAGSALRHFTVNGAKQPDSGNTLTLNLTQPGGYTVQAVFLAARYVDAAAGDDANDGASPATAWRTLQHAVDTVPLGGMVLAAPGVYAEGRTFNALHSNRVSITRDIVLKSRAGAEQTFIVGAKDDTPLADPYGRGTNAVRCVYMSKGSLEGFTLTGGASSVSVNDSDTFGVRGGGLYAEGILQEIWDCILSNNVASRASAAWGGTIRRSRIANNRTTNAGNSVIRTATVYDSLIVNNISGWVMTFSGARAINCTLADNTGGGINDQAVALNSIIYGNSGTQVNTGALCTNTLTGGGLRPGAGNISADPRFVDAPAGDYRLRADSPCVNAGSLAFLTHKEGTDYAGAPRVQGGGVNMGALEAAVSVVTATSTSGGTVNPAGSFLFTGDLHFTATPWPGRAFRYFEVNGEPVPGSDTNLTINADAFSGDSSVLVRAVFQDGFYVDAAAGDDANSGFESELPLKTLQAAAARALDGDTVRVAPGAYDAGFAVAADGALTNRLAITNDITVTALDGPENTFIVGARSLNANGCGSDAVRCVYLSAGTLQGFTVTGGATDTVDGGFENDCGGGI
;
A
#
# COMPACT_ATOMS: atom_id res chain seq x y z
N ASP A 1 15.01 -14.51 -57.49
CA ASP A 1 13.86 -15.36 -57.09
C ASP A 1 13.26 -14.90 -55.76
N GLY A 2 14.05 -14.40 -54.81
CA GLY A 2 13.61 -13.99 -53.47
C GLY A 2 14.05 -14.98 -52.38
N LEU A 3 14.87 -15.98 -52.73
CA LEU A 3 15.31 -17.05 -51.83
C LEU A 3 16.64 -16.76 -51.13
N SER A 4 17.28 -15.62 -51.42
CA SER A 4 18.51 -15.15 -50.78
C SER A 4 18.56 -13.62 -50.74
N TRP A 5 19.42 -13.02 -49.90
CA TRP A 5 19.62 -11.56 -49.87
C TRP A 5 20.10 -10.98 -51.21
N ALA A 6 20.97 -11.70 -51.93
CA ALA A 6 21.45 -11.27 -53.25
C ALA A 6 20.35 -11.26 -54.32
N THR A 7 19.28 -12.03 -54.12
CA THR A 7 18.14 -12.15 -55.04
C THR A 7 16.83 -11.61 -54.44
N ALA A 8 16.92 -10.83 -53.36
CA ALA A 8 15.79 -10.30 -52.62
C ALA A 8 14.87 -9.42 -53.49
N LYS A 9 13.59 -9.38 -53.13
CA LYS A 9 12.60 -8.54 -53.82
C LYS A 9 12.76 -7.08 -53.36
N ARG A 10 12.57 -6.13 -54.28
CA ARG A 10 12.61 -4.69 -53.99
C ARG A 10 11.48 -4.24 -53.06
N THR A 11 10.27 -4.78 -53.22
CA THR A 11 9.09 -4.40 -52.41
C THR A 11 8.56 -5.60 -51.62
N ILE A 12 7.96 -5.31 -50.46
CA ILE A 12 7.31 -6.33 -49.62
C ILE A 12 6.18 -7.01 -50.39
N GLN A 13 5.37 -6.25 -51.14
CA GLN A 13 4.29 -6.82 -51.95
C GLN A 13 4.80 -7.84 -52.99
N ALA A 14 5.94 -7.59 -53.63
CA ALA A 14 6.51 -8.53 -54.59
C ALA A 14 6.95 -9.85 -53.92
N ALA A 15 7.37 -9.80 -52.65
CA ALA A 15 7.66 -10.99 -51.86
C ALA A 15 6.36 -11.73 -51.46
N VAL A 16 5.33 -11.00 -50.99
CA VAL A 16 4.00 -11.56 -50.66
C VAL A 16 3.36 -12.27 -51.86
N ASN A 17 3.52 -11.70 -53.06
CA ASN A 17 3.01 -12.31 -54.29
C ASN A 17 3.69 -13.64 -54.59
N ALA A 18 5.01 -13.74 -54.36
CA ALA A 18 5.81 -14.93 -54.63
C ALA A 18 5.66 -16.02 -53.56
N ALA A 19 5.38 -15.66 -52.31
CA ALA A 19 5.28 -16.59 -51.18
C ALA A 19 4.03 -17.50 -51.25
N ALA A 20 4.16 -18.73 -50.77
CA ALA A 20 3.06 -19.65 -50.47
C ALA A 20 2.58 -19.48 -49.01
N SER A 21 1.37 -19.94 -48.69
CA SER A 21 0.91 -19.98 -47.30
C SER A 21 1.81 -20.89 -46.46
N GLY A 22 2.18 -20.44 -45.26
CA GLY A 22 3.17 -21.07 -44.38
C GLY A 22 4.58 -20.48 -44.52
N ASP A 23 4.86 -19.73 -45.59
CA ASP A 23 6.17 -19.12 -45.79
C ASP A 23 6.44 -17.96 -44.83
N THR A 24 7.73 -17.71 -44.65
CA THR A 24 8.25 -16.57 -43.89
C THR A 24 8.99 -15.61 -44.81
N ILE A 25 8.59 -14.34 -44.79
CA ILE A 25 9.20 -13.23 -45.52
C ILE A 25 10.02 -12.41 -44.53
N ARG A 26 11.35 -12.51 -44.62
CA ARG A 26 12.29 -11.67 -43.84
C ARG A 26 12.56 -10.37 -44.58
N VAL A 27 12.37 -9.25 -43.88
CA VAL A 27 12.50 -7.90 -44.43
C VAL A 27 13.65 -7.18 -43.75
N GLY A 28 14.63 -6.75 -44.54
CA GLY A 28 15.76 -5.95 -44.04
C GLY A 28 15.34 -4.54 -43.62
N PRO A 29 16.21 -3.81 -42.90
CA PRO A 29 15.90 -2.46 -42.42
C PRO A 29 15.78 -1.48 -43.59
N GLY A 30 14.89 -0.50 -43.46
CA GLY A 30 14.65 0.50 -44.49
C GLY A 30 13.21 1.04 -44.53
N THR A 31 13.00 2.03 -45.39
CA THR A 31 11.67 2.62 -45.63
C THR A 31 11.06 2.07 -46.92
N TYR A 32 9.99 1.30 -46.76
CA TYR A 32 9.19 0.71 -47.82
C TYR A 32 7.98 1.60 -48.13
N GLY A 33 8.22 2.62 -48.97
CA GLY A 33 7.20 3.59 -49.42
C GLY A 33 6.85 3.50 -50.91
N GLU A 34 7.40 2.52 -51.64
CA GLU A 34 7.20 2.35 -53.08
C GLU A 34 6.14 1.29 -53.41
N GLY A 35 5.44 1.48 -54.53
CA GLY A 35 4.42 0.56 -55.01
C GLY A 35 3.08 0.70 -54.28
N THR A 36 2.02 0.22 -54.93
CA THR A 36 0.67 0.17 -54.38
C THR A 36 -0.06 -1.08 -54.86
N THR A 37 -1.02 -1.54 -54.08
CA THR A 37 -1.98 -2.57 -54.46
C THR A 37 -3.35 -2.21 -53.90
N VAL A 38 -4.39 -2.33 -54.73
CA VAL A 38 -5.75 -1.95 -54.37
C VAL A 38 -6.29 -2.83 -53.24
N THR A 39 -7.08 -2.23 -52.35
CA THR A 39 -7.79 -2.93 -51.27
C THR A 39 -8.75 -3.96 -51.89
N PRO A 40 -8.75 -5.22 -51.42
CA PRO A 40 -9.74 -6.20 -51.84
C PRO A 40 -11.17 -5.70 -51.61
N SER A 41 -11.99 -5.77 -52.66
CA SER A 41 -13.38 -5.28 -52.68
C SER A 41 -13.53 -3.78 -52.35
N GLY A 42 -12.51 -2.98 -52.63
CA GLY A 42 -12.49 -1.53 -52.46
C GLY A 42 -11.73 -0.81 -53.57
N THR A 43 -11.44 0.47 -53.36
CA THR A 43 -10.75 1.35 -54.32
C THR A 43 -9.48 1.99 -53.76
N LEU A 44 -9.27 1.96 -52.43
CA LEU A 44 -8.09 2.55 -51.81
C LEU A 44 -6.81 1.76 -52.13
N MET A 45 -5.69 2.47 -52.27
CA MET A 45 -4.36 1.88 -52.44
C MET A 45 -3.71 1.54 -51.09
N ASN A 46 -2.91 0.47 -51.06
CA ASN A 46 -2.14 0.02 -49.90
C ASN A 46 -0.69 -0.25 -50.29
N ARG A 47 0.28 -0.11 -49.38
CA ARG A 47 1.65 -0.57 -49.63
C ARG A 47 1.77 -2.08 -49.63
N VAL A 48 1.03 -2.74 -48.72
CA VAL A 48 1.01 -4.19 -48.60
C VAL A 48 -0.45 -4.67 -48.51
N VAL A 49 -0.79 -5.66 -49.33
CA VAL A 49 -2.04 -6.42 -49.32
C VAL A 49 -1.67 -7.89 -49.15
N CYS A 50 -2.04 -8.47 -48.00
CA CYS A 50 -1.75 -9.86 -47.68
C CYS A 50 -3.04 -10.64 -47.34
N THR A 51 -3.39 -11.57 -48.23
CA THR A 51 -4.54 -12.48 -48.06
C THR A 51 -4.12 -13.93 -47.86
N LYS A 52 -2.80 -14.19 -47.72
CA LYS A 52 -2.22 -15.52 -47.49
C LYS A 52 -1.81 -15.65 -46.03
N ASN A 53 -1.77 -16.87 -45.52
CA ASN A 53 -1.28 -17.14 -44.17
C ASN A 53 0.25 -17.20 -44.17
N VAL A 54 0.92 -16.03 -44.14
CA VAL A 54 2.39 -15.91 -44.14
C VAL A 54 2.87 -15.10 -42.95
N THR A 55 4.13 -15.32 -42.54
CA THR A 55 4.82 -14.48 -41.55
C THR A 55 5.64 -13.41 -42.27
N ILE A 56 5.36 -12.14 -42.03
CA ILE A 56 6.14 -11.00 -42.52
C ILE A 56 6.86 -10.41 -41.31
N GLU A 57 8.18 -10.57 -41.24
CA GLU A 57 8.98 -10.16 -40.10
C GLU A 57 10.13 -9.23 -40.51
N SER A 58 10.34 -8.19 -39.73
CA SER A 58 11.54 -7.35 -39.80
C SER A 58 12.73 -8.06 -39.15
N THR A 59 13.92 -7.93 -39.71
CA THR A 59 15.15 -8.45 -39.09
C THR A 59 15.71 -7.55 -37.99
N ASP A 60 15.30 -6.28 -37.93
CA ASP A 60 15.88 -5.24 -37.08
C ASP A 60 14.83 -4.45 -36.27
N GLY A 61 13.60 -4.98 -36.20
CA GLY A 61 12.50 -4.41 -35.41
C GLY A 61 11.88 -3.13 -36.00
N ALA A 62 10.86 -2.61 -35.29
CA ALA A 62 10.01 -1.54 -35.79
C ALA A 62 10.71 -0.19 -35.92
N ALA A 63 11.75 0.07 -35.12
CA ALA A 63 12.52 1.31 -35.19
C ALA A 63 13.31 1.44 -36.51
N ALA A 64 13.72 0.32 -37.12
CA ALA A 64 14.58 0.30 -38.31
C ALA A 64 13.81 0.01 -39.61
N THR A 65 12.62 -0.60 -39.53
CA THR A 65 11.88 -1.09 -40.70
C THR A 65 10.50 -0.46 -40.78
N ILE A 66 10.28 0.36 -41.81
CA ILE A 66 9.12 1.25 -41.92
C ILE A 66 8.31 0.90 -43.17
N ILE A 67 7.01 0.63 -43.03
CA ILE A 67 6.04 0.60 -44.12
C ILE A 67 5.34 1.95 -44.13
N LYS A 68 5.68 2.78 -45.12
CA LYS A 68 5.22 4.17 -45.19
C LYS A 68 4.11 4.32 -46.21
N GLY A 69 2.91 4.68 -45.76
CA GLY A 69 1.77 5.01 -46.60
C GLY A 69 1.96 6.30 -47.41
N ALA A 70 0.87 6.98 -47.76
CA ALA A 70 0.93 8.35 -48.26
C ALA A 70 -0.34 9.12 -47.90
N PHE A 71 -0.13 10.37 -47.50
CA PHE A 71 -1.17 11.39 -47.41
C PHE A 71 -1.47 11.96 -48.79
N ASP A 72 -2.74 12.24 -49.07
CA ASP A 72 -3.18 13.00 -50.23
C ASP A 72 -3.02 14.50 -49.95
N ILE A 73 -1.83 15.04 -50.24
CA ILE A 73 -1.51 16.45 -50.03
C ILE A 73 -2.36 17.41 -50.88
N GLY A 74 -3.02 16.90 -51.93
CA GLY A 74 -3.85 17.70 -52.85
C GLY A 74 -5.33 17.77 -52.47
N SER A 75 -5.77 17.04 -51.45
CA SER A 75 -7.20 16.95 -51.09
C SER A 75 -7.73 18.16 -50.32
N GLY A 76 -6.86 18.95 -49.71
CA GLY A 76 -7.22 20.04 -48.79
C GLY A 76 -7.63 19.56 -47.37
N ASP A 77 -7.60 18.25 -47.10
CA ASP A 77 -7.81 17.70 -45.75
C ASP A 77 -6.53 17.88 -44.90
N PRO A 78 -6.60 18.50 -43.70
CA PRO A 78 -5.41 18.79 -42.89
C PRO A 78 -4.69 17.54 -42.37
N TYR A 79 -5.31 16.36 -42.49
CA TYR A 79 -4.73 15.07 -42.10
C TYR A 79 -4.47 14.16 -43.31
N GLY A 80 -4.52 14.70 -44.54
CA GLY A 80 -4.07 14.01 -45.74
C GLY A 80 -5.01 12.92 -46.25
N ARG A 81 -6.29 12.93 -45.87
CA ARG A 81 -7.28 11.98 -46.38
C ARG A 81 -7.76 12.44 -47.75
N GLY A 82 -7.96 11.51 -48.68
CA GLY A 82 -8.34 11.86 -50.03
C GLY A 82 -8.27 10.69 -51.00
N PRO A 83 -8.74 10.87 -52.25
CA PRO A 83 -8.75 9.82 -53.26
C PRO A 83 -7.36 9.27 -53.61
N ASN A 84 -6.28 10.05 -53.41
CA ASN A 84 -4.91 9.59 -53.70
C ASN A 84 -4.16 9.08 -52.46
N ALA A 85 -4.84 8.94 -51.32
CA ALA A 85 -4.23 8.44 -50.10
C ALA A 85 -3.85 6.96 -50.23
N VAL A 86 -2.78 6.56 -49.53
CA VAL A 86 -2.29 5.17 -49.50
C VAL A 86 -2.21 4.70 -48.06
N ARG A 87 -2.91 3.61 -47.75
CA ARG A 87 -2.82 2.90 -46.46
C ARG A 87 -1.50 2.14 -46.36
N CYS A 88 -0.97 1.96 -45.15
CA CYS A 88 0.23 1.14 -44.98
C CYS A 88 -0.07 -0.35 -45.29
N VAL A 89 -0.96 -0.99 -44.53
CA VAL A 89 -1.21 -2.44 -44.65
C VAL A 89 -2.69 -2.79 -44.70
N TYR A 90 -3.05 -3.70 -45.62
CA TYR A 90 -4.26 -4.50 -45.60
C TYR A 90 -3.90 -5.98 -45.40
N MET A 91 -4.52 -6.64 -44.43
CA MET A 91 -4.20 -8.05 -44.14
C MET A 91 -5.38 -8.83 -43.56
N THR A 92 -5.62 -10.05 -44.05
CA THR A 92 -6.74 -10.92 -43.57
C THR A 92 -6.28 -12.17 -42.83
N PHE A 93 -5.07 -12.66 -43.13
CA PHE A 93 -4.44 -13.83 -42.51
C PHE A 93 -2.94 -13.59 -42.34
N GLY A 94 -2.29 -14.42 -41.52
CA GLY A 94 -0.85 -14.37 -41.27
C GLY A 94 -0.43 -13.50 -40.09
N THR A 95 0.87 -13.21 -40.03
CA THR A 95 1.52 -12.44 -38.98
C THR A 95 2.34 -11.29 -39.55
N LEU A 96 2.25 -10.11 -38.95
CA LEU A 96 3.11 -8.96 -39.20
C LEU A 96 3.89 -8.62 -37.94
N GLN A 97 5.23 -8.60 -38.00
CA GLN A 97 6.06 -8.42 -36.80
C GLN A 97 7.21 -7.43 -37.00
N GLY A 98 7.35 -6.48 -36.08
CA GLY A 98 8.51 -5.61 -36.00
C GLY A 98 8.55 -4.48 -37.03
N PHE A 99 7.41 -3.85 -37.36
CA PHE A 99 7.35 -2.76 -38.33
C PHE A 99 6.79 -1.46 -37.74
N THR A 100 7.31 -0.32 -38.22
CA THR A 100 6.57 0.94 -38.11
C THR A 100 5.62 1.10 -39.30
N LEU A 101 4.33 1.30 -39.03
CA LEU A 101 3.29 1.66 -40.00
C LEU A 101 2.97 3.15 -39.85
N THR A 102 3.37 3.97 -40.83
CA THR A 102 3.25 5.42 -40.68
C THR A 102 2.94 6.19 -41.97
N GLY A 103 2.37 7.39 -41.82
CA GLY A 103 2.02 8.28 -42.92
C GLY A 103 0.93 7.73 -43.84
N GLY A 104 0.15 6.75 -43.36
CA GLY A 104 -0.97 6.17 -44.08
C GLY A 104 -2.25 6.95 -43.87
N ALA A 105 -3.02 7.16 -44.94
CA ALA A 105 -4.33 7.77 -44.88
C ALA A 105 -5.36 7.01 -45.71
N THR A 106 -6.64 7.30 -45.44
CA THR A 106 -7.77 6.70 -46.16
C THR A 106 -8.44 7.69 -47.11
N GLY A 107 -9.45 7.21 -47.86
CA GLY A 107 -10.33 8.07 -48.65
C GLY A 107 -11.03 9.11 -47.79
N GLY A 108 -11.29 10.29 -48.38
CA GLY A 108 -11.91 11.45 -47.71
C GLY A 108 -13.45 11.44 -47.71
N VAL A 109 -14.09 10.37 -48.22
CA VAL A 109 -15.55 10.24 -48.22
C VAL A 109 -16.00 9.39 -47.04
N ASN A 110 -16.99 9.89 -46.30
CA ASN A 110 -17.51 9.23 -45.10
C ASN A 110 -18.56 8.14 -45.43
N THR A 111 -18.17 7.07 -46.14
CA THR A 111 -19.06 5.98 -46.60
C THR A 111 -19.14 4.76 -45.66
N GLU A 112 -18.23 4.67 -44.70
CA GLU A 112 -18.16 3.58 -43.72
C GLU A 112 -17.90 2.19 -44.34
N ASN A 113 -16.91 2.12 -45.23
CA ASN A 113 -16.50 0.91 -45.94
C ASN A 113 -14.96 0.71 -45.84
N ASN A 114 -14.42 -0.25 -46.59
CA ASN A 114 -12.98 -0.56 -46.57
C ASN A 114 -12.08 0.57 -47.10
N ASP A 115 -12.64 1.61 -47.73
CA ASP A 115 -11.87 2.72 -48.30
C ASP A 115 -11.63 3.86 -47.31
N ASN A 116 -12.36 3.89 -46.18
CA ASN A 116 -12.32 5.02 -45.24
C ASN A 116 -12.05 4.63 -43.77
N ARG A 117 -11.58 3.40 -43.55
CA ARG A 117 -11.21 2.83 -42.24
C ARG A 117 -9.72 2.44 -42.19
N GLY A 118 -9.08 2.55 -41.02
CA GLY A 118 -7.75 1.99 -40.76
C GLY A 118 -6.63 2.64 -41.58
N GLY A 119 -6.15 3.84 -41.21
CA GLY A 119 -5.12 4.56 -41.98
C GLY A 119 -3.76 3.85 -42.00
N GLY A 120 -3.36 3.27 -40.87
CA GLY A 120 -2.16 2.45 -40.77
C GLY A 120 -2.43 0.98 -41.13
N PHE A 121 -3.49 0.41 -40.57
CA PHE A 121 -3.79 -1.01 -40.71
C PHE A 121 -5.28 -1.27 -40.91
N LEU A 122 -5.62 -2.17 -41.85
CA LEU A 122 -6.98 -2.67 -42.01
C LEU A 122 -7.01 -4.20 -42.14
N SER A 123 -7.89 -4.81 -41.36
CA SER A 123 -8.41 -6.15 -41.60
C SER A 123 -9.93 -6.13 -41.77
N ILE A 124 -10.48 -7.23 -42.27
CA ILE A 124 -11.91 -7.55 -42.24
C ILE A 124 -12.23 -8.71 -41.27
N TYR A 125 -11.24 -9.15 -40.51
CA TYR A 125 -11.36 -10.19 -39.49
C TYR A 125 -10.71 -9.71 -38.18
N VAL A 126 -11.34 -10.02 -37.05
CA VAL A 126 -10.89 -9.59 -35.72
C VAL A 126 -9.77 -10.49 -35.18
N ALA A 127 -9.96 -11.80 -35.25
CA ALA A 127 -9.06 -12.80 -34.65
C ALA A 127 -7.84 -13.11 -35.51
N THR A 128 -7.90 -12.77 -36.80
CA THR A 128 -6.83 -12.91 -37.78
C THR A 128 -6.82 -11.62 -38.57
N PRO A 129 -5.67 -11.00 -38.88
CA PRO A 129 -4.29 -11.42 -38.65
C PRO A 129 -3.72 -11.00 -37.27
N LEU A 130 -2.51 -11.49 -36.98
CA LEU A 130 -1.75 -11.16 -35.78
C LEU A 130 -0.70 -10.09 -36.08
N VAL A 131 -0.59 -9.07 -35.21
CA VAL A 131 0.37 -7.98 -35.33
C VAL A 131 1.19 -7.90 -34.03
N TYR A 132 2.52 -8.04 -34.14
CA TYR A 132 3.44 -8.10 -33.01
C TYR A 132 4.49 -6.99 -33.10
N ASP A 133 4.84 -6.39 -31.97
CA ASP A 133 6.04 -5.54 -31.84
C ASP A 133 6.08 -4.39 -32.88
N CYS A 134 4.90 -3.85 -33.24
CA CYS A 134 4.75 -2.84 -34.29
C CYS A 134 4.46 -1.46 -33.71
N ILE A 135 4.89 -0.42 -34.44
CA ILE A 135 4.56 0.97 -34.14
C ILE A 135 3.56 1.46 -35.19
N VAL A 136 2.30 1.71 -34.82
CA VAL A 136 1.28 2.29 -35.71
C VAL A 136 1.13 3.76 -35.36
N SER A 137 1.74 4.64 -36.16
CA SER A 137 1.79 6.07 -35.82
C SER A 137 1.62 7.03 -36.97
N ASN A 138 1.14 8.24 -36.68
CA ASN A 138 0.95 9.31 -37.67
C ASN A 138 0.12 8.87 -38.88
N ASN A 139 -0.97 8.15 -38.63
CA ASN A 139 -1.93 7.73 -39.66
C ASN A 139 -3.27 8.45 -39.48
N ALA A 140 -4.04 8.59 -40.55
CA ALA A 140 -5.28 9.34 -40.56
C ALA A 140 -6.44 8.62 -41.27
N SER A 141 -7.63 8.66 -40.69
CA SER A 141 -8.83 8.10 -41.33
C SER A 141 -10.11 8.80 -40.89
N HIS A 142 -11.26 8.35 -41.39
CA HIS A 142 -12.53 8.72 -40.76
C HIS A 142 -12.80 7.92 -39.49
N ARG A 143 -12.48 6.62 -39.49
CA ARG A 143 -12.68 5.69 -38.36
C ARG A 143 -11.47 4.77 -38.27
N ALA A 144 -10.98 4.46 -37.08
CA ALA A 144 -9.72 3.71 -36.92
C ALA A 144 -8.54 4.46 -37.54
N GLY A 145 -8.07 5.52 -36.88
CA GLY A 145 -6.93 6.32 -37.37
C GLY A 145 -5.68 5.44 -37.53
N GLY A 146 -5.33 4.72 -36.46
CA GLY A 146 -4.28 3.72 -36.46
C GLY A 146 -4.72 2.43 -37.16
N ALA A 147 -5.63 1.66 -36.53
CA ALA A 147 -5.96 0.32 -36.99
C ALA A 147 -7.46 -0.03 -36.92
N PHE A 148 -7.96 -0.71 -37.96
CA PHE A 148 -9.29 -1.31 -38.01
C PHE A 148 -9.18 -2.83 -38.06
N GLN A 149 -9.71 -3.51 -37.04
CA GLN A 149 -9.67 -4.96 -36.86
C GLN A 149 -8.25 -5.58 -36.84
N GLY A 150 -8.18 -6.86 -36.51
CA GLY A 150 -6.95 -7.59 -36.21
C GLY A 150 -6.64 -7.68 -34.72
N THR A 151 -5.63 -8.48 -34.38
CA THR A 151 -5.16 -8.71 -33.01
C THR A 151 -3.74 -8.20 -32.85
N PHE A 152 -3.52 -7.27 -31.91
CA PHE A 152 -2.25 -6.59 -31.68
C PHE A 152 -1.66 -6.97 -30.33
N HIS A 153 -0.35 -7.24 -30.33
CA HIS A 153 0.44 -7.57 -29.15
C HIS A 153 1.69 -6.70 -29.11
N ARG A 154 1.99 -6.10 -27.95
CA ARG A 154 3.18 -5.24 -27.74
C ARG A 154 3.35 -4.17 -28.81
N CYS A 155 2.24 -3.54 -29.19
CA CYS A 155 2.24 -2.50 -30.21
C CYS A 155 2.15 -1.12 -29.58
N LEU A 156 2.81 -0.15 -30.22
CA LEU A 156 2.66 1.28 -29.91
C LEU A 156 1.72 1.90 -30.93
N ILE A 157 0.53 2.32 -30.48
CA ILE A 157 -0.47 2.98 -31.31
C ILE A 157 -0.54 4.44 -30.90
N ALA A 158 0.18 5.29 -31.62
CA ALA A 158 0.41 6.66 -31.17
C ALA A 158 0.25 7.72 -32.25
N GLN A 159 -0.16 8.94 -31.87
CA GLN A 159 -0.23 10.09 -32.78
C GLN A 159 -1.10 9.85 -34.03
N ASN A 160 -2.09 8.98 -33.95
CA ASN A 160 -3.03 8.76 -35.05
C ASN A 160 -4.24 9.70 -34.94
N TYR A 161 -4.87 9.96 -36.08
CA TYR A 161 -6.03 10.83 -36.19
C TYR A 161 -7.25 10.09 -36.75
N ALA A 162 -8.40 10.28 -36.11
CA ALA A 162 -9.69 9.94 -36.71
C ALA A 162 -10.70 11.07 -36.49
N SER A 163 -11.46 11.43 -37.54
CA SER A 163 -12.51 12.45 -37.44
C SER A 163 -13.85 11.92 -36.91
N GLN A 164 -13.92 10.65 -36.52
CA GLN A 164 -15.08 10.02 -35.86
C GLN A 164 -14.54 9.19 -34.66
N ASN A 165 -14.92 7.91 -34.57
CA ASN A 165 -14.50 7.03 -33.47
C ASN A 165 -13.31 6.14 -33.84
N GLY A 166 -12.51 5.80 -32.83
CA GLY A 166 -11.32 4.96 -32.91
C GLY A 166 -10.12 5.72 -33.44
N SER A 167 -9.68 6.81 -32.80
CA SER A 167 -8.45 7.50 -33.25
C SER A 167 -7.23 6.59 -33.17
N GLY A 168 -7.12 5.78 -32.12
CA GLY A 168 -6.16 4.68 -32.04
C GLY A 168 -6.65 3.47 -32.81
N VAL A 169 -7.69 2.80 -32.31
CA VAL A 169 -8.22 1.56 -32.90
C VAL A 169 -9.73 1.48 -32.94
N ARG A 170 -10.24 0.66 -33.87
CA ARG A 170 -11.64 0.24 -33.88
C ARG A 170 -11.78 -1.24 -34.20
N ASP A 171 -12.69 -1.91 -33.50
CA ASP A 171 -13.04 -3.34 -33.68
C ASP A 171 -11.81 -4.26 -33.64
N SER A 172 -10.77 -3.87 -32.89
CA SER A 172 -9.49 -4.61 -32.80
C SER A 172 -9.37 -5.26 -31.42
N ARG A 173 -8.50 -6.27 -31.28
CA ARG A 173 -8.10 -6.81 -29.98
C ARG A 173 -6.70 -6.31 -29.63
N LEU A 174 -6.51 -5.90 -28.38
CA LEU A 174 -5.27 -5.29 -27.91
C LEU A 174 -4.74 -6.02 -26.68
N TYR A 175 -3.47 -6.41 -26.75
CA TYR A 175 -2.77 -7.07 -25.65
C TYR A 175 -1.42 -6.40 -25.43
N ASP A 176 -1.07 -6.14 -24.17
CA ASP A 176 0.30 -5.75 -23.78
C ASP A 176 0.79 -4.48 -24.53
N SER A 177 -0.12 -3.56 -24.88
CA SER A 177 0.11 -2.49 -25.87
C SER A 177 -0.10 -1.08 -25.30
N LEU A 178 0.63 -0.11 -25.87
CA LEU A 178 0.51 1.32 -25.55
C LEU A 178 -0.36 2.04 -26.58
N ILE A 179 -1.38 2.79 -26.12
CA ILE A 179 -2.28 3.57 -26.98
C ILE A 179 -2.30 5.01 -26.49
N VAL A 180 -1.44 5.84 -27.06
CA VAL A 180 -1.06 7.14 -26.46
C VAL A 180 -1.02 8.28 -27.46
N TYR A 181 -1.31 9.51 -27.03
CA TYR A 181 -1.21 10.72 -27.87
C TYR A 181 -2.03 10.72 -29.17
N ASN A 182 -3.08 9.89 -29.27
CA ASN A 182 -3.97 9.90 -30.42
C ASN A 182 -4.99 11.03 -30.31
N THR A 183 -5.41 11.56 -31.46
CA THR A 183 -6.29 12.73 -31.55
C THR A 183 -7.54 12.41 -32.35
N GLY A 184 -8.71 12.85 -31.88
CA GLY A 184 -9.96 12.63 -32.62
C GLY A 184 -11.19 13.19 -31.92
N SER A 185 -12.36 13.06 -32.58
CA SER A 185 -13.65 13.54 -32.07
C SER A 185 -14.42 12.50 -31.24
N GLY A 186 -14.00 11.22 -31.27
CA GLY A 186 -14.61 10.10 -30.55
C GLY A 186 -13.66 9.33 -29.64
N ALA A 187 -14.07 8.15 -29.18
CA ALA A 187 -13.20 7.30 -28.35
C ALA A 187 -11.92 6.89 -29.07
N VAL A 188 -10.83 6.74 -28.32
CA VAL A 188 -9.55 6.28 -28.85
C VAL A 188 -9.60 4.81 -29.23
N ALA A 189 -10.24 3.99 -28.39
CA ALA A 189 -10.56 2.60 -28.68
C ALA A 189 -12.09 2.41 -28.69
N TYR A 190 -12.62 2.00 -29.84
CA TYR A 190 -14.07 1.85 -30.06
C TYR A 190 -14.40 0.44 -30.55
N SER A 191 -15.46 -0.20 -30.02
CA SER A 191 -15.93 -1.47 -30.60
C SER A 191 -17.36 -1.84 -30.19
N PRO A 192 -18.32 -2.04 -31.11
CA PRO A 192 -19.65 -2.51 -30.76
C PRO A 192 -19.74 -4.00 -30.35
N SER A 193 -18.71 -4.82 -30.64
CA SER A 193 -18.87 -6.28 -30.60
C SER A 193 -17.65 -7.11 -30.18
N THR A 194 -16.42 -6.57 -30.16
CA THR A 194 -15.21 -7.42 -30.23
C THR A 194 -13.89 -6.87 -29.65
N ASN A 195 -13.88 -5.80 -28.85
CA ASN A 195 -12.62 -5.29 -28.28
C ASN A 195 -12.35 -5.85 -26.89
N ASP A 196 -11.31 -6.68 -26.82
CA ASP A 196 -10.63 -7.09 -25.60
C ASP A 196 -9.38 -6.21 -25.45
N VAL A 197 -9.46 -5.14 -24.67
CA VAL A 197 -8.27 -4.36 -24.25
C VAL A 197 -7.73 -5.01 -22.99
N VAL A 198 -6.65 -5.76 -23.10
CA VAL A 198 -6.12 -6.51 -21.96
C VAL A 198 -4.66 -6.14 -21.76
N ASN A 199 -4.26 -5.88 -20.51
CA ASN A 199 -2.87 -5.53 -20.20
C ASN A 199 -2.37 -4.34 -21.03
N CYS A 200 -3.19 -3.32 -21.26
CA CYS A 200 -2.80 -2.18 -22.08
C CYS A 200 -2.74 -0.88 -21.27
N THR A 201 -2.01 0.11 -21.78
CA THR A 201 -2.00 1.46 -21.20
C THR A 201 -2.53 2.44 -22.24
N ILE A 202 -3.67 3.06 -21.93
CA ILE A 202 -4.35 4.10 -22.74
C ILE A 202 -4.24 5.43 -22.01
N ALA A 203 -3.34 6.31 -22.46
CA ALA A 203 -3.06 7.56 -21.77
C ALA A 203 -2.73 8.72 -22.70
N ARG A 204 -2.91 9.95 -22.20
CA ARG A 204 -2.52 11.20 -22.90
C ARG A 204 -3.14 11.37 -24.29
N ASN A 205 -4.33 10.84 -24.52
CA ASN A 205 -5.05 11.06 -25.77
C ASN A 205 -5.97 12.29 -25.66
N SER A 206 -6.28 12.94 -26.78
CA SER A 206 -7.08 14.19 -26.77
C SER A 206 -8.58 13.97 -26.49
N SER A 207 -9.06 12.72 -26.56
CA SER A 207 -10.47 12.35 -26.46
C SER A 207 -10.66 11.19 -25.48
N LYS A 208 -11.92 10.78 -25.24
CA LYS A 208 -12.26 9.70 -24.29
C LYS A 208 -11.53 8.40 -24.64
N ALA A 209 -11.17 7.60 -23.64
CA ALA A 209 -10.39 6.38 -23.86
C ALA A 209 -11.19 5.28 -24.57
N LEU A 210 -12.34 4.91 -24.00
CA LEU A 210 -13.15 3.76 -24.44
C LEU A 210 -14.56 4.18 -24.87
N GLU A 211 -15.16 3.39 -25.77
CA GLU A 211 -16.60 3.39 -26.06
C GLU A 211 -17.02 2.05 -26.70
N GLN A 212 -18.08 1.44 -26.20
CA GLN A 212 -18.58 0.09 -26.55
C GLN A 212 -17.58 -1.05 -26.26
N ALA A 213 -16.39 -0.76 -25.74
CA ALA A 213 -15.30 -1.71 -25.53
C ALA A 213 -15.27 -2.34 -24.12
N GLY A 214 -14.62 -3.50 -24.00
CA GLY A 214 -14.21 -4.09 -22.73
C GLY A 214 -12.73 -3.83 -22.46
N ALA A 215 -12.36 -3.63 -21.20
CA ALA A 215 -10.96 -3.63 -20.77
C ALA A 215 -10.75 -4.45 -19.50
N ALA A 216 -9.63 -5.17 -19.46
CA ALA A 216 -9.18 -5.91 -18.30
C ALA A 216 -7.71 -5.61 -18.01
N ASN A 217 -7.31 -5.58 -16.73
CA ASN A 217 -5.89 -5.42 -16.33
C ASN A 217 -5.18 -4.24 -17.03
N SER A 218 -5.88 -3.14 -17.32
CA SER A 218 -5.38 -2.05 -18.16
C SER A 218 -5.34 -0.72 -17.40
N ILE A 219 -4.39 0.15 -17.74
CA ILE A 219 -4.29 1.52 -17.22
C ILE A 219 -4.98 2.46 -18.19
N ILE A 220 -5.95 3.25 -17.71
CA ILE A 220 -6.75 4.18 -18.50
C ILE A 220 -6.85 5.52 -17.75
N VAL A 221 -5.87 6.40 -17.96
CA VAL A 221 -5.75 7.68 -17.24
C VAL A 221 -5.24 8.80 -18.14
N GLU A 222 -5.38 10.06 -17.73
CA GLU A 222 -4.80 11.24 -18.40
C GLU A 222 -5.35 11.47 -19.83
N ASN A 223 -6.61 11.09 -20.09
CA ASN A 223 -7.26 11.28 -21.40
C ASN A 223 -8.24 12.49 -21.40
N GLY A 224 -8.42 13.12 -22.56
CA GLY A 224 -9.03 14.46 -22.70
C GLY A 224 -10.53 14.63 -22.41
N SER A 225 -11.23 13.68 -21.78
CA SER A 225 -12.62 13.86 -21.34
C SER A 225 -13.01 12.90 -20.21
N THR A 226 -13.47 13.45 -19.07
CA THR A 226 -13.99 12.72 -17.90
C THR A 226 -15.51 12.47 -17.93
N GLY A 227 -16.20 12.84 -19.01
CA GLY A 227 -17.64 12.58 -19.20
C GLY A 227 -17.95 11.10 -19.50
N ASN A 228 -19.15 10.66 -19.10
CA ASN A 228 -19.68 9.28 -19.17
C ASN A 228 -19.18 8.52 -20.42
N GLN A 229 -18.28 7.54 -20.28
CA GLN A 229 -17.56 6.92 -21.41
C GLN A 229 -18.44 5.98 -22.31
N GLY A 230 -19.77 6.08 -22.28
CA GLY A 230 -20.69 5.23 -23.06
C GLY A 230 -20.96 3.85 -22.41
N ASN A 231 -21.37 2.85 -23.20
CA ASN A 231 -21.45 1.44 -22.75
C ASN A 231 -20.03 0.85 -22.80
N TYR A 232 -19.46 0.38 -21.70
CA TYR A 232 -18.14 -0.29 -21.67
C TYR A 232 -18.09 -1.19 -20.44
N TYR A 233 -17.21 -2.20 -20.41
CA TYR A 233 -17.01 -3.03 -19.21
C TYR A 233 -15.53 -2.99 -18.82
N VAL A 234 -15.23 -2.50 -17.62
CA VAL A 234 -13.86 -2.40 -17.09
C VAL A 234 -13.68 -3.31 -15.89
N ALA A 235 -12.71 -4.21 -15.93
CA ALA A 235 -12.41 -5.12 -14.82
C ALA A 235 -10.93 -5.07 -14.44
N ASN A 236 -10.62 -4.97 -13.14
CA ASN A 236 -9.24 -4.96 -12.64
C ASN A 236 -8.33 -3.94 -13.35
N CYS A 237 -8.89 -2.79 -13.72
CA CYS A 237 -8.20 -1.70 -14.39
C CYS A 237 -7.85 -0.59 -13.40
N LEU A 238 -6.88 0.25 -13.77
CA LEU A 238 -6.60 1.52 -13.11
C LEU A 238 -7.23 2.65 -13.95
N ILE A 239 -8.18 3.39 -13.39
CA ILE A 239 -9.03 4.35 -14.12
C ILE A 239 -9.14 5.70 -13.41
N ASP A 240 -9.27 6.79 -14.17
CA ASP A 240 -9.46 8.16 -13.66
C ASP A 240 -10.91 8.69 -13.81
N PHE A 241 -11.86 7.79 -14.04
CA PHE A 241 -13.27 8.08 -14.27
C PHE A 241 -14.19 7.11 -13.52
N THR A 242 -15.45 7.49 -13.34
CA THR A 242 -16.44 6.66 -12.64
C THR A 242 -17.25 5.81 -13.63
N PRO A 243 -17.17 4.47 -13.56
CA PRO A 243 -18.00 3.58 -14.39
C PRO A 243 -19.49 3.65 -14.05
N THR A 244 -20.35 3.31 -15.02
CA THR A 244 -21.78 3.09 -14.76
C THR A 244 -21.97 1.85 -13.88
N ALA A 245 -22.93 1.87 -12.94
CA ALA A 245 -23.22 0.73 -12.07
C ALA A 245 -23.51 -0.56 -12.86
N GLY A 246 -22.87 -1.67 -12.48
CA GLY A 246 -22.98 -2.97 -13.16
C GLY A 246 -21.99 -3.18 -14.32
N TYR A 247 -21.21 -2.17 -14.68
CA TYR A 247 -20.25 -2.19 -15.79
C TYR A 247 -18.78 -2.12 -15.32
N SER A 248 -18.53 -2.49 -14.07
CA SER A 248 -17.21 -2.46 -13.45
C SER A 248 -16.99 -3.59 -12.46
N LEU A 249 -15.77 -4.10 -12.37
CA LEU A 249 -15.34 -5.07 -11.36
C LEU A 249 -13.92 -4.74 -10.87
N ASP A 250 -13.71 -4.65 -9.55
CA ASP A 250 -12.38 -4.58 -8.90
C ASP A 250 -11.38 -3.56 -9.50
N ASN A 251 -11.87 -2.39 -9.93
CA ASN A 251 -11.01 -1.34 -10.50
C ASN A 251 -10.39 -0.45 -9.41
N ILE A 252 -9.18 0.03 -9.68
CA ILE A 252 -8.50 1.06 -8.89
C ILE A 252 -8.86 2.43 -9.48
N THR A 253 -9.58 3.25 -8.73
CA THR A 253 -9.96 4.61 -9.20
C THR A 253 -8.94 5.64 -8.69
N THR A 254 -8.10 6.16 -9.57
CA THR A 254 -7.10 7.19 -9.29
C THR A 254 -6.77 7.96 -10.58
N SER A 255 -6.54 9.27 -10.45
CA SER A 255 -6.08 10.10 -11.58
C SER A 255 -4.59 9.97 -11.85
N ASP A 256 -3.83 9.36 -10.94
CA ASP A 256 -2.37 9.22 -11.02
C ASP A 256 -1.97 7.75 -11.01
N ALA A 257 -1.55 7.25 -12.17
CA ALA A 257 -0.99 5.91 -12.34
C ALA A 257 0.48 5.81 -11.90
N ARG A 258 1.11 6.95 -11.54
CA ARG A 258 2.52 7.05 -11.14
C ARG A 258 3.45 6.58 -12.26
N PHE A 259 3.30 7.20 -13.42
CA PHE A 259 4.24 7.05 -14.54
C PHE A 259 5.51 7.87 -14.31
N VAL A 260 6.66 7.36 -14.78
CA VAL A 260 7.95 8.07 -14.67
C VAL A 260 7.89 9.46 -15.31
N ASP A 261 7.36 9.58 -16.52
CA ASP A 261 7.11 10.86 -17.20
C ASP A 261 6.14 10.65 -18.39
N SER A 262 4.84 10.60 -18.09
CA SER A 262 3.80 10.44 -19.11
C SER A 262 3.63 11.65 -20.00
N ALA A 263 4.16 12.83 -19.66
CA ALA A 263 4.08 13.99 -20.56
C ALA A 263 5.03 13.83 -21.76
N ASN A 264 6.18 13.18 -21.55
CA ASN A 264 7.22 12.96 -22.57
C ASN A 264 7.31 11.52 -23.09
N GLY A 265 6.30 10.68 -22.85
CA GLY A 265 6.16 9.35 -23.45
C GLY A 265 6.74 8.20 -22.62
N ASN A 266 7.19 8.46 -21.39
CA ASN A 266 7.72 7.44 -20.50
C ASN A 266 6.65 6.91 -19.55
N PHE A 267 5.95 5.87 -20.00
CA PHE A 267 4.86 5.23 -19.28
C PHE A 267 5.30 4.08 -18.35
N ARG A 268 6.61 3.93 -18.09
CA ARG A 268 7.08 2.98 -17.07
C ARG A 268 6.48 3.33 -15.71
N LEU A 269 6.13 2.31 -14.94
CA LEU A 269 5.53 2.48 -13.62
C LEU A 269 6.61 2.74 -12.58
N LEU A 270 6.32 3.64 -11.65
CA LEU A 270 7.17 3.87 -10.49
C LEU A 270 6.86 2.80 -9.43
N GLY A 271 7.82 2.46 -8.57
CA GLY A 271 7.67 1.32 -7.65
C GLY A 271 6.55 1.43 -6.61
N ASN A 272 6.05 2.64 -6.36
CA ASN A 272 4.87 2.86 -5.53
C ASN A 272 3.56 2.94 -6.35
N SER A 273 3.57 2.64 -7.65
CA SER A 273 2.36 2.67 -8.47
C SER A 273 1.33 1.67 -7.95
N PRO A 274 0.03 2.05 -7.86
CA PRO A 274 -1.02 1.10 -7.50
C PRO A 274 -1.29 0.06 -8.59
N ALA A 275 -0.64 0.16 -9.76
CA ALA A 275 -0.70 -0.84 -10.82
C ALA A 275 0.30 -2.00 -10.64
N ILE A 276 1.32 -1.84 -9.77
CA ILE A 276 2.32 -2.89 -9.49
C ILE A 276 1.68 -4.06 -8.73
N ASP A 277 1.96 -5.29 -9.17
CA ASP A 277 1.49 -6.57 -8.60
C ASP A 277 -0.04 -6.63 -8.38
N ALA A 278 -0.81 -5.89 -9.19
CA ALA A 278 -2.24 -5.62 -8.95
C ALA A 278 -3.18 -6.26 -9.97
N ALA A 279 -2.68 -6.83 -11.06
CA ALA A 279 -3.53 -7.41 -12.09
C ALA A 279 -4.11 -8.76 -11.67
N ASN A 280 -5.27 -9.09 -12.25
CA ASN A 280 -5.91 -10.37 -12.04
C ASN A 280 -5.32 -11.44 -12.98
N PRO A 281 -4.66 -12.48 -12.45
CA PRO A 281 -4.06 -13.51 -13.30
C PRO A 281 -5.10 -14.32 -14.10
N ALA A 282 -6.37 -14.35 -13.67
CA ALA A 282 -7.45 -14.99 -14.43
C ALA A 282 -7.85 -14.20 -15.70
N MET A 283 -7.42 -12.94 -15.83
CA MET A 283 -7.74 -12.04 -16.94
C MET A 283 -6.52 -11.76 -17.84
N TYR A 284 -5.64 -12.74 -18.03
CA TYR A 284 -4.37 -12.62 -18.77
C TYR A 284 -4.48 -12.45 -20.30
N GLY A 285 -5.69 -12.41 -20.86
CA GLY A 285 -5.93 -12.35 -22.31
C GLY A 285 -5.95 -13.72 -23.01
N LEU A 286 -6.13 -13.74 -24.34
CA LEU A 286 -6.38 -14.96 -25.14
C LEU A 286 -5.16 -15.89 -25.31
N ALA A 287 -5.42 -17.16 -25.65
CA ALA A 287 -4.43 -18.24 -25.81
C ALA A 287 -3.47 -18.09 -27.02
N GLY A 288 -3.63 -17.07 -27.87
CA GLY A 288 -2.81 -16.85 -29.05
C GLY A 288 -1.49 -16.12 -28.82
N ALA A 289 -1.14 -15.82 -27.56
CA ALA A 289 0.09 -15.10 -27.24
C ALA A 289 1.35 -15.98 -27.38
N PRO A 290 2.52 -15.38 -27.66
CA PRO A 290 3.79 -16.10 -27.75
C PRO A 290 4.10 -16.87 -26.45
N ALA A 291 4.74 -18.03 -26.57
CA ALA A 291 5.29 -18.75 -25.42
C ALA A 291 6.34 -17.87 -24.72
N GLY A 292 6.24 -17.74 -23.39
CA GLY A 292 7.06 -16.77 -22.63
C GLY A 292 6.59 -15.33 -22.85
N ARG A 293 5.32 -15.03 -22.52
CA ARG A 293 4.74 -13.69 -22.63
C ARG A 293 5.66 -12.63 -22.03
N THR A 294 5.87 -11.57 -22.80
CA THR A 294 6.60 -10.39 -22.40
C THR A 294 5.72 -9.16 -22.42
N ASP A 295 6.10 -8.14 -21.65
CA ASP A 295 5.48 -6.82 -21.63
C ASP A 295 5.83 -6.01 -22.89
N PHE A 296 5.37 -4.76 -22.97
CA PHE A 296 5.64 -3.86 -24.10
C PHE A 296 7.14 -3.70 -24.44
N TYR A 297 8.05 -3.76 -23.47
CA TYR A 297 9.50 -3.63 -23.69
C TYR A 297 10.19 -4.96 -24.00
N GLY A 298 9.48 -6.08 -23.93
CA GLY A 298 10.04 -7.40 -24.14
C GLY A 298 10.55 -8.06 -22.87
N ASP A 299 10.28 -7.48 -21.69
CA ASP A 299 10.62 -8.07 -20.39
C ASP A 299 9.57 -9.12 -20.00
N PRO A 300 9.88 -10.13 -19.16
CA PRO A 300 8.90 -11.13 -18.73
C PRO A 300 7.62 -10.48 -18.19
N ARG A 301 6.45 -10.99 -18.60
CA ARG A 301 5.14 -10.44 -18.21
C ARG A 301 4.69 -10.88 -16.80
N VAL A 302 5.52 -11.58 -16.06
CA VAL A 302 5.35 -11.77 -14.62
C VAL A 302 6.68 -11.39 -14.00
N GLN A 303 6.73 -10.28 -13.28
CA GLN A 303 7.87 -9.92 -12.45
C GLN A 303 7.38 -9.75 -11.02
N GLY A 304 8.15 -10.23 -10.04
CA GLY A 304 7.70 -10.20 -8.65
C GLY A 304 6.62 -11.25 -8.35
N THR A 305 5.56 -10.84 -7.65
CA THR A 305 4.58 -11.76 -7.05
C THR A 305 3.34 -11.97 -7.93
N ARG A 306 2.95 -10.97 -8.72
CA ARG A 306 1.79 -10.96 -9.63
C ARG A 306 2.05 -10.07 -10.83
N LEU A 307 1.20 -10.23 -11.85
CA LEU A 307 1.16 -9.37 -13.03
C LEU A 307 0.88 -7.90 -12.66
N ASP A 308 1.48 -6.96 -13.38
CA ASP A 308 1.14 -5.53 -13.29
C ASP A 308 -0.05 -5.16 -14.19
N ILE A 309 -0.90 -4.25 -13.71
CA ILE A 309 -1.96 -3.62 -14.53
C ILE A 309 -1.28 -2.71 -15.55
N GLY A 310 -1.65 -2.78 -16.83
CA GLY A 310 -1.11 -1.91 -17.89
C GLY A 310 -0.22 -2.65 -18.88
N ALA A 311 0.43 -1.92 -19.80
CA ALA A 311 1.25 -2.51 -20.87
C ALA A 311 2.67 -2.93 -20.44
N ILE A 312 3.15 -2.41 -19.31
CA ILE A 312 4.53 -2.52 -18.86
C ILE A 312 4.54 -3.29 -17.55
N GLU A 313 5.52 -4.17 -17.40
CA GLU A 313 5.75 -4.94 -16.19
C GLU A 313 6.98 -4.41 -15.45
N GLY A 314 6.92 -4.42 -14.12
CA GLY A 314 8.00 -4.06 -13.24
C GLY A 314 8.00 -2.58 -12.85
N ALA A 315 8.42 -2.36 -11.60
CA ALA A 315 8.75 -1.05 -11.10
C ALA A 315 10.02 -0.52 -11.77
N TYR A 316 9.99 0.73 -12.24
CA TYR A 316 11.21 1.43 -12.61
C TYR A 316 12.01 1.74 -11.33
N PRO A 317 13.26 1.27 -11.20
CA PRO A 317 14.00 1.27 -9.94
C PRO A 317 14.53 2.64 -9.50
N ASN A 318 14.26 3.71 -10.26
CA ASN A 318 14.71 5.07 -9.95
C ASN A 318 13.56 5.91 -9.40
N ALA A 319 13.91 7.00 -8.71
CA ALA A 319 12.95 8.04 -8.34
C ALA A 319 13.03 9.21 -9.32
N VAL A 320 11.88 9.77 -9.68
CA VAL A 320 11.78 11.07 -10.36
C VAL A 320 11.15 12.05 -9.39
N VAL A 321 11.84 13.17 -9.16
CA VAL A 321 11.32 14.26 -8.33
C VAL A 321 11.04 15.46 -9.21
N THR A 322 9.81 15.94 -9.23
CA THR A 322 9.42 17.16 -9.92
C THR A 322 9.07 18.23 -8.88
N ALA A 323 9.90 19.26 -8.79
CA ALA A 323 9.77 20.32 -7.80
C ALA A 323 9.31 21.63 -8.45
N SER A 324 8.30 22.27 -7.86
CA SER A 324 7.70 23.51 -8.37
C SER A 324 7.30 24.47 -7.24
N ALA A 325 7.05 25.73 -7.58
CA ALA A 325 6.49 26.72 -6.67
C ALA A 325 5.14 27.23 -7.22
N SER A 326 4.20 27.54 -6.31
CA SER A 326 2.95 28.23 -6.64
C SER A 326 2.81 29.52 -5.83
N GLY A 327 2.20 30.55 -6.42
CA GLY A 327 2.16 31.88 -5.83
C GLY A 327 3.45 32.68 -6.03
N SER A 328 3.75 33.64 -5.15
CA SER A 328 4.93 34.50 -5.25
C SER A 328 6.07 33.97 -4.38
N GLY A 329 6.99 33.23 -5.00
CA GLY A 329 8.20 32.70 -4.39
C GLY A 329 8.93 31.75 -5.34
N THR A 330 10.10 31.27 -4.91
CA THR A 330 10.90 30.30 -5.66
C THR A 330 11.20 29.07 -4.80
N LEU A 331 11.50 27.96 -5.45
CA LEU A 331 11.93 26.72 -4.83
C LEU A 331 13.29 26.33 -5.42
N ASP A 332 14.23 25.91 -4.58
CA ASP A 332 15.53 25.41 -5.01
C ASP A 332 15.83 24.07 -4.32
N PRO A 333 16.10 22.98 -5.05
CA PRO A 333 16.10 22.89 -6.51
C PRO A 333 14.68 22.82 -7.10
N ALA A 334 14.46 23.38 -8.29
CA ALA A 334 13.21 23.30 -9.05
C ALA A 334 13.39 22.60 -10.42
N GLY A 335 12.32 22.02 -10.95
CA GLY A 335 12.33 21.21 -12.18
C GLY A 335 12.23 19.71 -11.90
N SER A 336 12.52 18.89 -12.90
CA SER A 336 12.46 17.43 -12.81
C SER A 336 13.86 16.83 -12.68
N PHE A 337 14.05 15.97 -11.68
CA PHE A 337 15.30 15.31 -11.35
C PHE A 337 15.11 13.81 -11.43
N LEU A 338 15.93 13.13 -12.23
CA LEU A 338 16.06 11.68 -12.14
C LEU A 338 17.12 11.36 -11.08
N LEU A 339 16.72 10.58 -10.08
CA LEU A 339 17.61 10.12 -9.02
C LEU A 339 17.97 8.64 -9.29
N PRO A 340 19.21 8.36 -9.75
CA PRO A 340 19.61 7.03 -10.18
C PRO A 340 19.94 6.07 -9.01
N THR A 341 20.02 6.58 -7.77
CA THR A 341 20.40 5.80 -6.59
C THR A 341 19.46 6.08 -5.42
N LEU A 342 19.11 5.04 -4.67
CA LEU A 342 18.33 5.11 -3.44
C LEU A 342 19.04 4.30 -2.34
N PRO A 343 18.97 4.71 -1.05
CA PRO A 343 18.26 5.90 -0.57
C PRO A 343 18.99 7.20 -0.94
N THR A 344 18.23 8.26 -1.20
CA THR A 344 18.72 9.61 -1.48
C THR A 344 17.96 10.63 -0.64
N GLN A 345 18.63 11.69 -0.22
CA GLN A 345 18.01 12.83 0.43
C GLN A 345 18.09 14.05 -0.50
N LEU A 346 16.97 14.76 -0.63
CA LEU A 346 16.93 16.07 -1.26
C LEU A 346 16.48 17.11 -0.23
N VAL A 347 17.13 18.27 -0.25
CA VAL A 347 16.73 19.42 0.57
C VAL A 347 16.22 20.50 -0.37
N PHE A 348 14.99 20.93 -0.13
CA PHE A 348 14.34 22.00 -0.85
C PHE A 348 14.30 23.25 0.01
N THR A 349 14.68 24.38 -0.56
CA THR A 349 14.62 25.70 0.09
C THR A 349 13.61 26.57 -0.63
N ALA A 350 12.57 26.96 0.08
CA ALA A 350 11.55 27.91 -0.37
C ALA A 350 12.00 29.34 -0.05
N THR A 351 12.03 30.21 -1.05
CA THR A 351 12.32 31.64 -0.88
C THR A 351 11.06 32.44 -1.21
N PRO A 352 10.39 33.06 -0.22
CA PRO A 352 9.20 33.86 -0.48
C PRO A 352 9.49 35.10 -1.32
N GLY A 353 8.58 35.44 -2.23
CA GLY A 353 8.57 36.73 -2.93
C GLY A 353 8.13 37.88 -2.01
N ALA A 354 8.32 39.12 -2.48
CA ALA A 354 7.97 40.31 -1.70
C ALA A 354 6.49 40.30 -1.26
N GLY A 355 6.25 40.56 0.03
CA GLY A 355 4.89 40.59 0.61
C GLY A 355 4.19 39.22 0.73
N SER A 356 4.91 38.12 0.47
CA SER A 356 4.41 36.76 0.56
C SER A 356 5.20 35.94 1.57
N ALA A 357 4.63 34.82 2.00
CA ALA A 357 5.29 33.84 2.85
C ALA A 357 4.91 32.43 2.42
N LEU A 358 5.76 31.46 2.73
CA LEU A 358 5.44 30.05 2.53
C LEU A 358 4.28 29.65 3.46
N ARG A 359 3.22 29.10 2.89
CA ARG A 359 2.15 28.45 3.66
C ARG A 359 2.58 27.06 4.09
N HIS A 360 2.99 26.22 3.13
CA HIS A 360 3.47 24.86 3.37
C HIS A 360 4.17 24.29 2.13
N PHE A 361 4.83 23.16 2.31
CA PHE A 361 5.19 22.26 1.22
C PHE A 361 4.11 21.18 1.02
N THR A 362 3.98 20.68 -0.20
CA THR A 362 3.27 19.44 -0.49
C THR A 362 4.20 18.42 -1.14
N VAL A 363 3.93 17.13 -0.88
CA VAL A 363 4.55 16.00 -1.57
C VAL A 363 3.42 15.14 -2.13
N ASN A 364 3.34 14.97 -3.45
CA ASN A 364 2.23 14.28 -4.13
C ASN A 364 0.85 14.81 -3.71
N GLY A 365 0.76 16.14 -3.58
CA GLY A 365 -0.45 16.85 -3.13
C GLY A 365 -0.70 16.76 -1.62
N ALA A 366 0.04 15.94 -0.87
CA ALA A 366 -0.09 15.82 0.57
C ALA A 366 0.61 16.98 1.28
N LYS A 367 -0.14 17.80 2.02
CA LYS A 367 0.42 18.88 2.85
C LYS A 367 1.36 18.31 3.91
N GLN A 368 2.61 18.77 3.90
CA GLN A 368 3.62 18.37 4.88
C GLN A 368 3.51 19.19 6.17
N PRO A 369 4.01 18.68 7.31
CA PRO A 369 4.13 19.46 8.55
C PRO A 369 4.93 20.73 8.35
N ASP A 370 4.66 21.74 9.18
CA ASP A 370 5.43 22.98 9.13
C ASP A 370 6.90 22.69 9.46
N SER A 371 7.78 23.11 8.55
CA SER A 371 9.23 22.87 8.59
C SER A 371 10.00 24.16 8.32
N GLY A 372 9.33 25.31 8.50
CA GLY A 372 9.88 26.60 8.09
C GLY A 372 10.02 26.67 6.57
N ASN A 373 11.10 27.26 6.09
CA ASN A 373 11.34 27.46 4.66
C ASN A 373 12.10 26.32 3.98
N THR A 374 12.32 25.20 4.67
CA THR A 374 13.09 24.07 4.12
C THR A 374 12.32 22.78 4.28
N LEU A 375 12.29 21.94 3.23
CA LEU A 375 11.78 20.59 3.28
C LEU A 375 12.91 19.61 2.97
N THR A 376 13.15 18.67 3.86
CA THR A 376 14.01 17.51 3.59
C THR A 376 13.15 16.34 3.16
N LEU A 377 13.31 15.92 1.91
CA LEU A 377 12.66 14.74 1.36
C LEU A 377 13.64 13.56 1.39
N ASN A 378 13.35 12.59 2.25
CA ASN A 378 14.09 11.32 2.30
C ASN A 378 13.40 10.31 1.37
N LEU A 379 14.13 9.86 0.36
CA LEU A 379 13.64 8.91 -0.63
C LEU A 379 14.34 7.58 -0.41
N THR A 380 13.59 6.60 0.07
CA THR A 380 14.06 5.23 0.28
C THR A 380 13.49 4.25 -0.74
N GLN A 381 12.54 4.70 -1.56
CA GLN A 381 11.80 3.89 -2.51
C GLN A 381 11.79 4.55 -3.89
N PRO A 382 11.79 3.75 -4.97
CA PRO A 382 11.56 4.28 -6.31
C PRO A 382 10.15 4.82 -6.42
N GLY A 383 9.98 5.88 -7.20
CA GLY A 383 8.77 6.68 -7.05
C GLY A 383 8.78 7.97 -7.85
N GLY A 384 7.59 8.42 -8.21
CA GLY A 384 7.35 9.77 -8.72
C GLY A 384 6.95 10.62 -7.56
N TYR A 385 7.71 11.69 -7.33
CA TYR A 385 7.50 12.61 -6.24
C TYR A 385 7.31 14.00 -6.81
N THR A 386 6.17 14.61 -6.57
CA THR A 386 5.91 16.00 -6.88
C THR A 386 6.05 16.81 -5.61
N VAL A 387 7.02 17.72 -5.58
CA VAL A 387 7.21 18.64 -4.45
C VAL A 387 6.70 20.01 -4.87
N GLN A 388 5.84 20.63 -4.08
CA GLN A 388 5.40 21.99 -4.33
C GLN A 388 5.54 22.87 -3.10
N ALA A 389 6.20 24.03 -3.26
CA ALA A 389 6.16 25.10 -2.28
C ALA A 389 4.98 26.05 -2.58
N VAL A 390 4.06 26.20 -1.63
CA VAL A 390 2.86 27.03 -1.79
C VAL A 390 3.03 28.36 -1.05
N PHE A 391 3.09 29.46 -1.80
CA PHE A 391 3.25 30.81 -1.26
C PHE A 391 1.93 31.59 -1.31
N LEU A 392 1.62 32.32 -0.24
CA LEU A 392 0.47 33.23 -0.17
C LEU A 392 0.91 34.64 0.23
N ALA A 393 0.15 35.64 -0.20
CA ALA A 393 0.30 37.00 0.32
C ALA A 393 0.09 37.00 1.84
N ALA A 394 1.04 37.58 2.59
CA ALA A 394 1.08 37.45 4.04
C ALA A 394 0.85 38.79 4.75
N ARG A 395 0.14 38.75 5.87
CA ARG A 395 0.05 39.83 6.87
C ARG A 395 0.38 39.30 8.26
N TYR A 396 0.88 40.16 9.12
CA TYR A 396 1.42 39.78 10.42
C TYR A 396 0.56 40.32 11.56
N VAL A 397 0.38 39.50 12.58
CA VAL A 397 -0.32 39.85 13.82
C VAL A 397 0.51 39.40 15.02
N ASP A 398 0.58 40.24 16.05
CA ASP A 398 1.32 40.02 17.29
C ASP A 398 0.53 40.60 18.46
N ALA A 399 0.07 39.73 19.37
CA ALA A 399 -0.74 40.14 20.51
C ALA A 399 -0.03 41.10 21.48
N ALA A 400 1.31 41.03 21.56
CA ALA A 400 2.08 41.76 22.55
C ALA A 400 2.65 43.06 22.01
N ALA A 401 3.18 43.04 20.78
CA ALA A 401 3.89 44.17 20.18
C ALA A 401 3.13 44.87 19.04
N GLY A 402 2.03 44.29 18.54
CA GLY A 402 1.29 44.82 17.42
C GLY A 402 0.42 46.04 17.75
N ASP A 403 -0.01 46.74 16.70
CA ASP A 403 -1.01 47.82 16.75
C ASP A 403 -1.93 47.69 15.54
N ASP A 404 -3.25 47.70 15.73
CA ASP A 404 -4.23 47.61 14.64
C ASP A 404 -4.25 48.88 13.76
N ALA A 405 -3.53 49.95 14.14
CA ALA A 405 -3.25 51.09 13.27
C ALA A 405 -2.11 50.85 12.27
N ASN A 406 -1.31 49.78 12.44
CA ASN A 406 -0.23 49.43 11.51
C ASN A 406 -0.78 48.88 10.17
N ASP A 407 0.11 48.68 9.19
CA ASP A 407 -0.26 48.13 7.88
C ASP A 407 -0.28 46.59 7.81
N GLY A 408 0.25 45.90 8.83
CA GLY A 408 0.35 44.45 8.90
C GLY A 408 1.33 43.84 7.90
N ALA A 409 2.13 44.64 7.17
CA ALA A 409 2.92 44.15 6.03
C ALA A 409 4.21 43.43 6.44
N SER A 410 4.69 43.63 7.67
CA SER A 410 5.89 43.01 8.22
C SER A 410 5.70 42.66 9.70
N PRO A 411 6.54 41.79 10.30
CA PRO A 411 6.52 41.56 11.74
C PRO A 411 6.71 42.84 12.58
N ALA A 412 7.45 43.83 12.08
CA ALA A 412 7.69 45.09 12.78
C ALA A 412 6.50 46.05 12.73
N THR A 413 5.60 45.87 11.75
CA THR A 413 4.36 46.63 11.57
C THR A 413 3.15 45.72 11.72
N ALA A 414 3.25 44.72 12.60
CA ALA A 414 2.19 43.75 12.81
C ALA A 414 0.94 44.42 13.41
N TRP A 415 -0.23 43.88 13.05
CA TRP A 415 -1.48 44.16 13.76
C TRP A 415 -1.48 43.53 15.15
N ARG A 416 -2.38 43.96 16.01
CA ARG A 416 -2.47 43.47 17.39
C ARG A 416 -3.49 42.35 17.54
N THR A 417 -4.67 42.50 16.94
CA THR A 417 -5.79 41.59 17.17
C THR A 417 -6.03 40.63 16.00
N LEU A 418 -6.32 39.35 16.32
CA LEU A 418 -6.63 38.35 15.30
C LEU A 418 -7.88 38.73 14.49
N GLN A 419 -8.89 39.30 15.15
CA GLN A 419 -10.12 39.68 14.46
C GLN A 419 -9.87 40.75 13.40
N HIS A 420 -9.13 41.82 13.75
CA HIS A 420 -8.75 42.84 12.77
C HIS A 420 -7.97 42.22 11.60
N ALA A 421 -7.05 41.31 11.89
CA ALA A 421 -6.24 40.67 10.87
C ALA A 421 -7.05 39.82 9.88
N VAL A 422 -7.96 38.97 10.35
CA VAL A 422 -8.77 38.09 9.48
C VAL A 422 -9.81 38.87 8.66
N ASP A 423 -10.26 40.02 9.16
CA ASP A 423 -11.18 40.91 8.44
C ASP A 423 -10.47 41.71 7.34
N THR A 424 -9.20 42.08 7.56
CA THR A 424 -8.47 43.05 6.74
C THR A 424 -7.55 42.41 5.69
N VAL A 425 -7.06 41.19 5.93
CA VAL A 425 -6.18 40.49 4.98
C VAL A 425 -6.85 40.35 3.58
N PRO A 426 -6.08 40.46 2.48
CA PRO A 426 -6.59 40.21 1.14
C PRO A 426 -7.23 38.81 1.03
N LEU A 427 -8.30 38.68 0.24
CA LEU A 427 -8.93 37.39 -0.03
C LEU A 427 -7.93 36.41 -0.67
N GLY A 428 -7.95 35.15 -0.23
CA GLY A 428 -6.95 34.14 -0.59
C GLY A 428 -5.59 34.32 0.09
N GLY A 429 -5.40 35.38 0.89
CA GLY A 429 -4.19 35.65 1.64
C GLY A 429 -4.08 34.90 2.97
N MET A 430 -2.97 35.14 3.67
CA MET A 430 -2.61 34.48 4.92
C MET A 430 -2.31 35.50 6.02
N VAL A 431 -2.84 35.27 7.22
CA VAL A 431 -2.47 35.94 8.45
C VAL A 431 -1.47 35.04 9.19
N LEU A 432 -0.31 35.59 9.53
CA LEU A 432 0.76 34.95 10.29
C LEU A 432 0.81 35.52 11.72
N ALA A 433 0.38 34.72 12.69
CA ALA A 433 0.40 35.07 14.09
C ALA A 433 1.77 34.78 14.73
N ALA A 434 2.33 35.77 15.42
CA ALA A 434 3.47 35.59 16.31
C ALA A 434 3.09 34.69 17.51
N PRO A 435 4.05 33.94 18.10
CA PRO A 435 3.80 33.19 19.33
C PRO A 435 3.28 34.09 20.44
N GLY A 436 2.32 33.60 21.22
CA GLY A 436 1.67 34.39 22.26
C GLY A 436 0.23 33.98 22.55
N VAL A 437 -0.38 34.73 23.47
CA VAL A 437 -1.75 34.50 23.95
C VAL A 437 -2.70 35.55 23.37
N TYR A 438 -3.61 35.10 22.50
CA TYR A 438 -4.66 35.91 21.88
C TYR A 438 -5.97 35.69 22.66
N ALA A 439 -6.17 36.49 23.71
CA ALA A 439 -7.37 36.44 24.56
C ALA A 439 -8.35 37.62 24.28
N GLU A 440 -7.95 38.53 23.40
CA GLU A 440 -8.75 39.69 23.02
C GLU A 440 -9.68 39.38 21.84
N GLY A 441 -10.74 40.16 21.69
CA GLY A 441 -11.75 39.98 20.65
C GLY A 441 -13.04 39.35 21.19
N ARG A 442 -14.15 39.85 20.66
CA ARG A 442 -15.50 39.41 21.02
C ARG A 442 -16.47 39.63 19.87
N THR A 443 -16.36 38.81 18.82
CA THR A 443 -17.28 38.85 17.69
C THR A 443 -18.50 37.96 17.91
N PHE A 444 -19.66 38.43 17.46
CA PHE A 444 -20.92 37.73 17.66
C PHE A 444 -21.36 37.03 16.36
N ASN A 445 -21.23 35.71 16.32
CA ASN A 445 -21.63 34.87 15.19
C ASN A 445 -22.23 33.57 15.71
N ALA A 446 -23.11 32.90 14.94
CA ALA A 446 -23.84 31.72 15.42
C ALA A 446 -24.49 31.93 16.81
N LEU A 447 -25.08 33.11 17.01
CA LEU A 447 -25.76 33.52 18.26
C LEU A 447 -24.92 33.43 19.54
N HIS A 448 -23.59 33.51 19.45
CA HIS A 448 -22.72 33.46 20.63
C HIS A 448 -21.38 34.19 20.41
N SER A 449 -20.72 34.60 21.49
CA SER A 449 -19.45 35.33 21.43
C SER A 449 -18.29 34.42 21.02
N ASN A 450 -17.36 34.95 20.22
CA ASN A 450 -16.14 34.28 19.75
C ASN A 450 -14.93 35.19 19.90
N ARG A 451 -13.73 34.64 20.15
CA ARG A 451 -12.49 35.42 20.09
C ARG A 451 -12.19 35.87 18.68
N VAL A 452 -12.28 34.95 17.73
CA VAL A 452 -12.09 35.22 16.31
C VAL A 452 -13.16 34.52 15.48
N SER A 453 -13.65 35.23 14.46
CA SER A 453 -14.61 34.73 13.47
C SER A 453 -13.96 34.77 12.09
N ILE A 454 -13.70 33.59 11.50
CA ILE A 454 -13.13 33.45 10.16
C ILE A 454 -14.28 33.25 9.15
N THR A 455 -14.67 34.32 8.48
CA THR A 455 -15.82 34.35 7.55
C THR A 455 -15.40 34.55 6.09
N ARG A 456 -14.10 34.73 5.86
CA ARG A 456 -13.47 34.98 4.57
C ARG A 456 -12.59 33.80 4.19
N ASP A 457 -12.38 33.62 2.89
CA ASP A 457 -11.50 32.57 2.38
C ASP A 457 -10.03 33.00 2.53
N ILE A 458 -9.49 32.78 3.73
CA ILE A 458 -8.16 33.18 4.18
C ILE A 458 -7.52 32.05 4.99
N VAL A 459 -6.21 32.11 5.17
CA VAL A 459 -5.47 31.20 6.06
C VAL A 459 -5.06 31.94 7.32
N LEU A 460 -5.53 31.53 8.48
CA LEU A 460 -4.99 31.98 9.76
C LEU A 460 -3.98 30.93 10.24
N LYS A 461 -2.70 31.30 10.30
CA LYS A 461 -1.59 30.39 10.60
C LYS A 461 -0.70 30.94 11.72
N SER A 462 -0.34 30.07 12.66
CA SER A 462 0.71 30.34 13.65
C SER A 462 2.10 30.24 13.02
N ARG A 463 3.02 31.15 13.40
CA ARG A 463 4.43 31.10 12.99
C ARG A 463 5.28 30.11 13.79
N ALA A 464 4.77 29.64 14.93
CA ALA A 464 5.54 28.86 15.91
C ALA A 464 4.85 27.54 16.32
N GLY A 465 3.75 27.18 15.65
CA GLY A 465 2.96 26.00 15.96
C GLY A 465 2.05 26.15 17.18
N ALA A 466 1.27 25.09 17.46
CA ALA A 466 0.19 25.13 18.46
C ALA A 466 0.70 25.21 19.89
N GLU A 467 1.89 24.70 20.17
CA GLU A 467 2.49 24.71 21.51
C GLU A 467 2.93 26.11 21.98
N GLN A 468 2.97 27.09 21.08
CA GLN A 468 3.43 28.46 21.39
C GLN A 468 2.41 29.57 21.07
N THR A 469 1.30 29.24 20.42
CA THR A 469 0.33 30.24 19.94
C THR A 469 -1.09 29.85 20.33
N PHE A 470 -1.70 30.65 21.18
CA PHE A 470 -2.94 30.29 21.89
C PHE A 470 -4.08 31.25 21.53
N ILE A 471 -5.23 30.71 21.12
CA ILE A 471 -6.49 31.44 21.04
C ILE A 471 -7.31 31.04 22.26
N VAL A 472 -7.45 31.97 23.21
CA VAL A 472 -8.00 31.67 24.53
C VAL A 472 -9.42 32.23 24.64
N GLY A 473 -10.41 31.36 24.76
CA GLY A 473 -11.81 31.74 25.00
C GLY A 473 -12.05 32.32 26.40
N ALA A 474 -13.30 32.32 26.87
CA ALA A 474 -13.61 32.64 28.26
C ALA A 474 -14.82 31.87 28.77
N LYS A 475 -14.79 31.60 30.06
CA LYS A 475 -15.96 31.17 30.83
C LYS A 475 -16.86 32.36 31.14
N ASP A 476 -18.14 32.09 31.33
CA ASP A 476 -19.06 33.01 32.00
C ASP A 476 -18.75 32.99 33.50
N ASP A 477 -18.39 34.14 34.04
CA ASP A 477 -18.03 34.37 35.45
C ASP A 477 -19.17 35.03 36.24
N THR A 478 -20.34 35.19 35.63
CA THR A 478 -21.50 35.76 36.31
C THR A 478 -22.17 34.73 37.23
N PRO A 479 -22.96 35.17 38.24
CA PRO A 479 -23.72 34.26 39.10
C PRO A 479 -24.75 33.39 38.37
N LEU A 480 -25.05 33.68 37.10
CA LEU A 480 -25.96 32.91 36.24
C LEU A 480 -25.25 31.80 35.45
N ALA A 481 -23.92 31.76 35.49
CA ALA A 481 -23.13 30.72 34.86
C ALA A 481 -23.35 29.38 35.56
N ASP A 482 -23.22 28.29 34.79
CA ASP A 482 -23.20 26.97 35.39
C ASP A 482 -21.86 26.68 36.10
N PRO A 483 -21.74 25.60 36.90
CA PRO A 483 -20.51 25.27 37.63
C PRO A 483 -19.27 25.04 36.76
N TYR A 484 -19.43 24.92 35.44
CA TYR A 484 -18.34 24.70 34.51
C TYR A 484 -17.98 25.97 33.71
N GLY A 485 -18.64 27.10 33.99
CA GLY A 485 -18.41 28.40 33.36
C GLY A 485 -19.09 28.55 32.01
N ARG A 486 -20.16 27.80 31.73
CA ARG A 486 -21.03 28.02 30.57
C ARG A 486 -22.09 29.05 30.89
N GLY A 487 -22.42 29.88 29.92
CA GLY A 487 -23.47 30.90 30.05
C GLY A 487 -23.47 31.86 28.86
N THR A 488 -24.35 32.86 28.89
CA THR A 488 -24.51 33.81 27.78
C THR A 488 -23.32 34.75 27.62
N ASN A 489 -22.50 34.94 28.67
CA ASN A 489 -21.29 35.76 28.60
C ASN A 489 -20.02 34.97 28.26
N ALA A 490 -20.12 33.64 28.17
CA ALA A 490 -19.00 32.81 27.74
C ALA A 490 -18.53 33.19 26.33
N VAL A 491 -17.27 32.90 26.02
CA VAL A 491 -16.65 33.18 24.73
C VAL A 491 -15.99 31.92 24.20
N ARG A 492 -16.37 31.53 22.99
CA ARG A 492 -15.73 30.43 22.25
C ARG A 492 -14.41 30.88 21.67
N CYS A 493 -13.49 29.96 21.43
CA CYS A 493 -12.22 30.33 20.82
C CYS A 493 -12.42 30.77 19.37
N VAL A 494 -13.01 29.91 18.52
CA VAL A 494 -13.10 30.18 17.08
C VAL A 494 -14.48 29.85 16.52
N TYR A 495 -14.99 30.76 15.69
CA TYR A 495 -16.07 30.49 14.73
C TYR A 495 -15.52 30.54 13.29
N MET A 496 -15.94 29.61 12.43
CA MET A 496 -15.56 29.56 11.02
C MET A 496 -16.75 29.27 10.11
N SER A 497 -16.90 30.06 9.06
CA SER A 497 -17.76 29.71 7.92
C SER A 497 -16.96 29.53 6.61
N LYS A 498 -15.70 29.97 6.58
CA LYS A 498 -14.75 29.80 5.46
C LYS A 498 -13.31 29.69 5.97
N GLY A 499 -12.37 29.48 5.05
CA GLY A 499 -10.94 29.58 5.30
C GLY A 499 -10.33 28.40 6.05
N SER A 500 -9.09 28.59 6.51
CA SER A 500 -8.31 27.58 7.23
C SER A 500 -7.71 28.12 8.52
N LEU A 501 -7.55 27.24 9.51
CA LEU A 501 -6.88 27.50 10.78
C LEU A 501 -5.72 26.52 10.95
N GLU A 502 -4.51 27.03 11.22
CA GLU A 502 -3.30 26.20 11.23
C GLU A 502 -2.38 26.51 12.42
N GLY A 503 -2.03 25.51 13.21
CA GLY A 503 -0.98 25.63 14.22
C GLY A 503 -1.36 26.39 15.49
N PHE A 504 -2.62 26.35 15.95
CA PHE A 504 -3.05 27.04 17.17
C PHE A 504 -3.49 26.08 18.27
N THR A 505 -3.25 26.45 19.52
CA THR A 505 -3.99 25.92 20.66
C THR A 505 -5.28 26.70 20.86
N LEU A 506 -6.43 26.02 20.81
CA LEU A 506 -7.75 26.55 21.16
C LEU A 506 -8.11 26.11 22.58
N THR A 507 -8.13 27.05 23.53
CA THR A 507 -8.31 26.68 24.94
C THR A 507 -9.14 27.64 25.78
N GLY A 508 -9.72 27.13 26.87
CA GLY A 508 -10.51 27.90 27.83
C GLY A 508 -11.84 28.43 27.30
N GLY A 509 -12.27 27.99 26.11
CA GLY A 509 -13.51 28.41 25.49
C GLY A 509 -14.73 27.72 26.07
N ALA A 510 -15.83 28.47 26.17
CA ALA A 510 -17.09 27.95 26.67
C ALA A 510 -18.31 28.33 25.81
N SER A 511 -19.24 27.39 25.67
CA SER A 511 -20.56 27.64 25.05
C SER A 511 -21.56 28.21 26.05
N SER A 512 -22.75 28.58 25.58
CA SER A 512 -23.93 28.78 26.43
C SER A 512 -24.49 27.46 26.97
N VAL A 513 -25.41 27.55 27.93
CA VAL A 513 -26.09 26.42 28.58
C VAL A 513 -27.28 25.95 27.75
N SER A 514 -27.35 24.65 27.48
CA SER A 514 -28.53 24.00 26.91
C SER A 514 -29.64 23.89 27.95
N VAL A 515 -30.75 24.57 27.71
CA VAL A 515 -31.98 24.48 28.53
C VAL A 515 -32.90 23.44 27.90
N ASN A 516 -33.44 22.51 28.71
CA ASN A 516 -34.36 21.44 28.28
C ASN A 516 -33.83 20.62 27.09
N ASP A 517 -32.53 20.33 27.05
CA ASP A 517 -31.87 19.61 25.96
C ASP A 517 -32.09 20.26 24.56
N SER A 518 -32.23 21.58 24.49
CA SER A 518 -32.34 22.29 23.22
C SER A 518 -31.00 22.32 22.45
N ASP A 519 -31.06 22.17 21.13
CA ASP A 519 -29.88 22.23 20.24
C ASP A 519 -29.85 23.55 19.46
N THR A 520 -29.49 24.64 20.14
CA THR A 520 -29.37 25.99 19.55
C THR A 520 -27.94 26.32 19.15
N PHE A 521 -27.73 27.33 18.32
CA PHE A 521 -26.38 27.70 17.84
C PHE A 521 -25.40 28.05 18.96
N GLY A 522 -25.86 28.75 20.01
CA GLY A 522 -24.98 29.24 21.07
C GLY A 522 -24.50 28.19 22.07
N VAL A 523 -25.06 26.98 22.05
CA VAL A 523 -24.68 25.89 22.98
C VAL A 523 -23.66 24.91 22.39
N ARG A 524 -23.17 25.21 21.18
CA ARG A 524 -22.32 24.34 20.34
C ARG A 524 -20.89 24.87 20.29
N GLY A 525 -19.91 23.98 20.43
CA GLY A 525 -18.50 24.29 20.16
C GLY A 525 -17.88 25.21 21.19
N GLY A 526 -17.28 24.70 22.26
CA GLY A 526 -16.57 25.55 23.23
C GLY A 526 -15.24 26.07 22.66
N GLY A 527 -14.48 25.17 22.03
CA GLY A 527 -13.27 25.52 21.30
C GLY A 527 -13.57 26.04 19.90
N LEU A 528 -14.18 25.21 19.06
CA LEU A 528 -14.43 25.48 17.65
C LEU A 528 -15.89 25.29 17.25
N TYR A 529 -16.42 26.23 16.48
CA TYR A 529 -17.63 26.07 15.68
C TYR A 529 -17.33 26.32 14.20
N ALA A 530 -17.52 25.33 13.35
CA ALA A 530 -17.38 25.42 11.90
C ALA A 530 -18.70 25.07 11.18
N GLU A 531 -19.07 25.88 10.19
CA GLU A 531 -20.27 25.67 9.36
C GLU A 531 -20.03 24.60 8.28
N GLY A 532 -20.12 23.34 8.67
CA GLY A 532 -19.96 22.18 7.78
C GLY A 532 -18.56 21.58 7.85
N ILE A 533 -18.07 21.01 6.75
CA ILE A 533 -16.78 20.27 6.68
C ILE A 533 -15.79 20.88 5.68
N LEU A 534 -16.11 22.02 5.07
CA LEU A 534 -15.24 22.67 4.07
C LEU A 534 -14.11 23.49 4.73
N GLN A 535 -14.25 23.79 6.02
CA GLN A 535 -13.23 24.53 6.77
C GLN A 535 -12.14 23.55 7.22
N GLU A 536 -10.90 23.88 6.91
CA GLU A 536 -9.73 23.04 7.17
C GLU A 536 -9.00 23.51 8.43
N ILE A 537 -8.81 22.59 9.38
CA ILE A 537 -8.13 22.83 10.65
C ILE A 537 -6.94 21.87 10.72
N TRP A 538 -5.74 22.41 10.77
CA TRP A 538 -4.50 21.64 10.69
C TRP A 538 -3.59 21.90 11.89
N ASP A 539 -2.95 20.85 12.38
CA ASP A 539 -1.82 20.97 13.32
C ASP A 539 -2.20 21.74 14.60
N CYS A 540 -3.43 21.59 15.07
CA CYS A 540 -4.00 22.35 16.19
C CYS A 540 -4.14 21.50 17.46
N ILE A 541 -4.21 22.18 18.62
CA ILE A 541 -4.51 21.56 19.90
C ILE A 541 -5.84 22.14 20.40
N LEU A 542 -6.88 21.32 20.52
CA LEU A 542 -8.17 21.73 21.06
C LEU A 542 -8.27 21.19 22.49
N SER A 543 -8.11 22.06 23.48
CA SER A 543 -8.02 21.59 24.87
C SER A 543 -8.69 22.47 25.91
N ASN A 544 -9.14 21.85 27.02
CA ASN A 544 -9.74 22.54 28.16
C ASN A 544 -10.96 23.42 27.80
N ASN A 545 -11.72 23.03 26.76
CA ASN A 545 -12.93 23.71 26.37
C ASN A 545 -14.17 23.03 26.98
N VAL A 546 -15.21 23.82 27.24
CA VAL A 546 -16.45 23.33 27.87
C VAL A 546 -17.65 23.70 27.01
N ALA A 547 -18.51 22.74 26.69
CA ALA A 547 -19.76 23.06 26.02
C ALA A 547 -20.91 22.15 26.45
N SER A 548 -22.12 22.60 26.16
CA SER A 548 -23.28 21.71 26.20
C SER A 548 -23.16 20.61 25.14
N ARG A 549 -22.67 20.97 23.95
CA ARG A 549 -22.57 20.08 22.80
C ARG A 549 -21.26 20.34 22.06
N ALA A 550 -20.52 19.28 21.75
CA ALA A 550 -19.29 19.35 20.96
C ALA A 550 -18.24 20.29 21.56
N SER A 551 -17.83 20.03 22.82
CA SER A 551 -16.94 20.90 23.58
C SER A 551 -15.64 21.26 22.86
N ALA A 552 -15.02 20.31 22.16
CA ALA A 552 -13.86 20.60 21.32
C ALA A 552 -14.29 21.28 20.01
N ALA A 553 -15.08 20.58 19.20
CA ALA A 553 -15.36 21.00 17.83
C ALA A 553 -16.75 20.59 17.35
N TRP A 554 -17.50 21.59 16.89
CA TRP A 554 -18.67 21.41 16.04
C TRP A 554 -18.28 21.62 14.59
N GLY A 555 -18.34 20.58 13.76
CA GLY A 555 -17.97 20.65 12.34
C GLY A 555 -16.46 20.80 12.11
N GLY A 556 -16.11 21.05 10.85
CA GLY A 556 -14.76 21.20 10.35
C GLY A 556 -14.14 19.89 9.87
N THR A 557 -13.12 20.02 9.03
CA THR A 557 -12.18 18.94 8.71
C THR A 557 -10.90 19.17 9.53
N ILE A 558 -10.68 18.34 10.55
CA ILE A 558 -9.59 18.49 11.52
C ILE A 558 -8.52 17.45 11.22
N ARG A 559 -7.26 17.87 11.17
CA ARG A 559 -6.15 17.01 10.72
C ARG A 559 -4.91 17.22 11.57
N ARG A 560 -4.17 16.13 11.84
CA ARG A 560 -2.92 16.14 12.64
C ARG A 560 -3.03 16.98 13.91
N SER A 561 -4.14 16.80 14.63
CA SER A 561 -4.48 17.63 15.77
C SER A 561 -4.58 16.80 17.04
N ARG A 562 -4.42 17.47 18.18
CA ARG A 562 -4.64 16.88 19.50
C ARG A 562 -5.90 17.44 20.12
N ILE A 563 -6.85 16.58 20.43
CA ILE A 563 -8.12 16.95 21.05
C ILE A 563 -8.15 16.35 22.45
N ALA A 564 -7.91 17.17 23.48
CA ALA A 564 -7.69 16.65 24.82
C ALA A 564 -8.33 17.49 25.93
N ASN A 565 -8.74 16.83 27.03
CA ASN A 565 -9.22 17.51 28.24
C ASN A 565 -10.44 18.44 28.01
N ASN A 566 -11.25 18.18 26.99
CA ASN A 566 -12.48 18.93 26.76
C ASN A 566 -13.65 18.30 27.52
N ARG A 567 -14.62 19.11 27.94
CA ARG A 567 -15.76 18.67 28.74
C ARG A 567 -17.09 19.00 28.06
N THR A 568 -17.82 17.95 27.67
CA THR A 568 -19.22 18.06 27.24
C THR A 568 -20.12 17.68 28.40
N THR A 569 -21.01 18.59 28.80
CA THR A 569 -21.77 18.46 30.06
C THR A 569 -23.21 18.01 29.87
N ASN A 570 -23.77 18.11 28.65
CA ASN A 570 -25.11 17.61 28.38
C ASN A 570 -25.08 16.09 28.15
N ALA A 571 -25.93 15.34 28.85
CA ALA A 571 -25.98 13.90 28.73
C ALA A 571 -26.25 13.47 27.26
N GLY A 572 -25.68 12.34 26.84
CA GLY A 572 -25.86 11.79 25.49
C GLY A 572 -25.17 12.56 24.35
N ASN A 573 -24.44 13.65 24.63
CA ASN A 573 -23.70 14.40 23.62
C ASN A 573 -22.22 13.98 23.54
N SER A 574 -21.48 14.61 22.62
CA SER A 574 -20.08 14.29 22.32
C SER A 574 -19.11 15.45 22.51
N VAL A 575 -17.83 15.10 22.54
CA VAL A 575 -16.70 16.05 22.46
C VAL A 575 -16.62 16.67 21.07
N ILE A 576 -16.89 15.86 20.03
CA ILE A 576 -16.83 16.25 18.62
C ILE A 576 -18.15 15.86 17.94
N ARG A 577 -18.71 16.76 17.14
CA ARG A 577 -19.96 16.52 16.41
C ARG A 577 -19.87 17.06 14.99
N THR A 578 -20.39 16.31 14.02
CA THR A 578 -20.43 16.64 12.57
C THR A 578 -19.07 17.00 11.93
N ALA A 579 -17.96 16.78 12.63
CA ALA A 579 -16.62 17.01 12.13
C ALA A 579 -16.03 15.73 11.53
N THR A 580 -15.17 15.88 10.52
CA THR A 580 -14.35 14.79 10.01
C THR A 580 -12.93 14.98 10.53
N VAL A 581 -12.42 14.00 11.27
CA VAL A 581 -11.12 14.08 11.94
C VAL A 581 -10.17 13.05 11.33
N TYR A 582 -8.98 13.49 10.94
CA TYR A 582 -7.93 12.68 10.34
C TYR A 582 -6.65 12.72 11.16
N ASP A 583 -5.93 11.60 11.24
CA ASP A 583 -4.54 11.53 11.68
C ASP A 583 -4.32 12.23 13.04
N SER A 584 -5.27 12.07 13.97
CA SER A 584 -5.37 12.90 15.18
C SER A 584 -5.51 12.07 16.46
N LEU A 585 -4.97 12.62 17.55
CA LEU A 585 -5.04 12.04 18.88
C LEU A 585 -6.19 12.66 19.68
N ILE A 586 -7.12 11.83 20.18
CA ILE A 586 -8.34 12.26 20.87
C ILE A 586 -8.42 11.59 22.23
N VAL A 587 -7.95 12.28 23.27
CA VAL A 587 -7.61 11.65 24.55
C VAL A 587 -8.06 12.44 25.77
N ASN A 588 -8.36 11.76 26.88
CA ASN A 588 -8.64 12.39 28.17
C ASN A 588 -9.79 13.41 28.15
N ASN A 589 -10.73 13.28 27.21
CA ASN A 589 -11.92 14.13 27.17
C ASN A 589 -13.02 13.55 28.08
N ILE A 590 -13.93 14.41 28.55
CA ILE A 590 -15.01 14.04 29.45
C ILE A 590 -16.36 14.30 28.80
N SER A 591 -17.10 13.25 28.47
CA SER A 591 -18.37 13.34 27.76
C SER A 591 -19.16 12.03 27.91
N GLY A 592 -20.41 11.98 27.42
CA GLY A 592 -21.09 10.68 27.26
C GLY A 592 -20.43 9.82 26.17
N TRP A 593 -20.01 10.48 25.09
CA TRP A 593 -19.28 9.89 23.96
C TRP A 593 -18.16 10.81 23.48
N VAL A 594 -17.11 10.28 22.86
CA VAL A 594 -16.12 11.12 22.15
C VAL A 594 -16.74 11.65 20.86
N MET A 595 -17.37 10.78 20.08
CA MET A 595 -18.11 11.14 18.86
C MET A 595 -19.52 10.55 18.86
N THR A 596 -20.51 11.41 18.60
CA THR A 596 -21.89 11.01 18.34
C THR A 596 -22.49 11.85 17.21
N PHE A 597 -23.57 11.35 16.62
CA PHE A 597 -24.38 11.92 15.54
C PHE A 597 -23.82 11.77 14.12
N SER A 598 -24.77 11.68 13.17
CA SER A 598 -24.51 11.53 11.73
C SER A 598 -23.56 12.62 11.23
N GLY A 599 -22.51 12.21 10.53
CA GLY A 599 -21.47 13.07 9.97
C GLY A 599 -20.19 13.18 10.81
N ALA A 600 -20.16 12.67 12.04
CA ALA A 600 -18.90 12.56 12.80
C ALA A 600 -18.06 11.37 12.30
N ARG A 601 -16.80 11.62 11.93
CA ARG A 601 -15.90 10.61 11.38
C ARG A 601 -14.51 10.69 12.00
N ALA A 602 -13.97 9.56 12.42
CA ALA A 602 -12.58 9.38 12.84
C ALA A 602 -11.85 8.52 11.81
N ILE A 603 -10.79 9.05 11.20
CA ILE A 603 -10.02 8.35 10.16
C ILE A 603 -8.55 8.41 10.55
N ASN A 604 -7.88 7.27 10.68
CA ASN A 604 -6.50 7.22 11.20
C ASN A 604 -6.37 7.93 12.56
N CYS A 605 -7.32 7.77 13.47
CA CYS A 605 -7.32 8.47 14.76
C CYS A 605 -7.14 7.49 15.93
N THR A 606 -6.56 7.98 17.03
CA THR A 606 -6.53 7.25 18.29
C THR A 606 -7.47 7.92 19.29
N LEU A 607 -8.55 7.23 19.66
CA LEU A 607 -9.53 7.64 20.65
C LEU A 607 -9.32 6.83 21.93
N ALA A 608 -8.56 7.38 22.88
CA ALA A 608 -8.13 6.65 24.06
C ALA A 608 -8.31 7.40 25.38
N ASP A 609 -8.53 6.66 26.46
CA ASP A 609 -8.62 7.16 27.84
C ASP A 609 -9.60 8.33 28.04
N ASN A 610 -10.67 8.37 27.23
CA ASN A 610 -11.74 9.33 27.44
C ASN A 610 -12.71 8.82 28.51
N THR A 611 -13.21 9.73 29.34
CA THR A 611 -14.34 9.43 30.23
C THR A 611 -15.61 9.40 29.40
N GLY A 612 -16.30 8.25 29.36
CA GLY A 612 -17.45 7.97 28.50
C GLY A 612 -17.15 6.92 27.42
N GLY A 613 -18.07 6.75 26.47
CA GLY A 613 -17.85 5.87 25.32
C GLY A 613 -16.99 6.49 24.23
N GLY A 614 -16.39 5.66 23.36
CA GLY A 614 -15.62 6.13 22.21
C GLY A 614 -16.54 6.70 21.13
N ILE A 615 -17.13 5.84 20.31
CA ILE A 615 -18.08 6.28 19.26
C ILE A 615 -19.43 5.55 19.36
N ASN A 616 -20.51 6.25 19.00
CA ASN A 616 -21.87 5.68 18.96
C ASN A 616 -22.28 5.17 17.56
N ASP A 617 -23.50 4.66 17.46
CA ASP A 617 -24.14 4.10 16.27
C ASP A 617 -24.36 5.06 15.09
N GLN A 618 -24.09 6.35 15.27
CA GLN A 618 -24.23 7.36 14.23
C GLN A 618 -22.88 7.92 13.75
N ALA A 619 -21.78 7.48 14.34
CA ALA A 619 -20.43 7.89 13.98
C ALA A 619 -19.71 6.78 13.19
N VAL A 620 -18.65 7.19 12.49
CA VAL A 620 -17.81 6.29 11.67
C VAL A 620 -16.38 6.31 12.16
N ALA A 621 -15.75 5.14 12.27
CA ALA A 621 -14.29 5.04 12.44
C ALA A 621 -13.65 4.16 11.37
N LEU A 622 -12.58 4.63 10.76
CA LEU A 622 -11.79 3.94 9.74
C LEU A 622 -10.32 3.99 10.12
N ASN A 623 -9.57 2.89 9.99
CA ASN A 623 -8.13 2.85 10.32
C ASN A 623 -7.78 3.39 11.71
N SER A 624 -8.70 3.28 12.67
CA SER A 624 -8.57 3.98 13.94
C SER A 624 -8.31 3.01 15.10
N ILE A 625 -7.88 3.54 16.23
CA ILE A 625 -7.77 2.82 17.49
C ILE A 625 -8.79 3.42 18.45
N ILE A 626 -9.65 2.59 19.04
CA ILE A 626 -10.62 2.99 20.05
C ILE A 626 -10.47 2.07 21.27
N TYR A 627 -9.76 2.53 22.29
CA TYR A 627 -9.34 1.67 23.41
C TYR A 627 -9.23 2.46 24.71
N GLY A 628 -9.39 1.81 25.88
CA GLY A 628 -9.16 2.44 27.18
C GLY A 628 -10.20 3.48 27.62
N ASN A 629 -11.23 3.76 26.82
CA ASN A 629 -12.29 4.67 27.23
C ASN A 629 -13.10 4.08 28.40
N SER A 630 -13.57 4.89 29.35
CA SER A 630 -14.19 4.38 30.59
C SER A 630 -15.57 3.76 30.37
N GLY A 631 -16.21 4.02 29.23
CA GLY A 631 -17.49 3.45 28.81
C GLY A 631 -17.35 2.48 27.64
N THR A 632 -18.43 2.28 26.89
CA THR A 632 -18.42 1.42 25.70
C THR A 632 -17.46 1.97 24.64
N GLN A 633 -16.43 1.20 24.27
CA GLN A 633 -15.47 1.63 23.24
C GLN A 633 -16.21 1.99 21.95
N VAL A 634 -17.06 1.07 21.49
CA VAL A 634 -17.90 1.32 20.33
C VAL A 634 -19.28 0.70 20.47
N ASN A 635 -20.32 1.48 20.20
CA ASN A 635 -21.70 0.99 20.18
C ASN A 635 -21.92 -0.03 19.04
N THR A 636 -22.75 -1.06 19.26
CA THR A 636 -23.04 -2.14 18.28
C THR A 636 -23.45 -1.62 16.90
N GLY A 637 -24.18 -0.51 16.81
CA GLY A 637 -24.62 0.06 15.53
C GLY A 637 -23.58 0.91 14.77
N ALA A 638 -22.41 1.20 15.34
CA ALA A 638 -21.46 2.13 14.72
C ALA A 638 -20.74 1.50 13.52
N LEU A 639 -20.46 2.28 12.48
CA LEU A 639 -19.67 1.80 11.35
C LEU A 639 -18.18 1.84 11.70
N CYS A 640 -17.55 0.68 11.83
CA CYS A 640 -16.10 0.56 11.92
C CYS A 640 -15.53 -0.41 10.89
N THR A 641 -14.43 -0.01 10.26
CA THR A 641 -13.69 -0.83 9.29
C THR A 641 -12.20 -0.60 9.50
N ASN A 642 -11.40 -1.68 9.43
CA ASN A 642 -9.96 -1.64 9.74
C ASN A 642 -9.65 -0.87 11.04
N THR A 643 -10.43 -1.11 12.09
CA THR A 643 -10.33 -0.37 13.35
C THR A 643 -10.07 -1.34 14.49
N LEU A 644 -9.12 -1.02 15.36
CA LEU A 644 -8.91 -1.76 16.60
C LEU A 644 -9.88 -1.23 17.67
N THR A 645 -10.54 -2.15 18.36
CA THR A 645 -11.42 -1.85 19.50
C THR A 645 -11.10 -2.74 20.69
N GLY A 646 -11.23 -2.23 21.92
CA GLY A 646 -11.22 -3.07 23.12
C GLY A 646 -12.58 -3.74 23.36
N GLY A 647 -12.62 -5.05 23.67
CA GLY A 647 -13.83 -5.77 24.05
C GLY A 647 -14.13 -7.03 23.22
N GLY A 648 -15.43 -7.33 23.02
CA GLY A 648 -15.89 -8.47 22.22
C GLY A 648 -15.74 -8.25 20.71
N LEU A 649 -15.59 -9.35 19.96
CA LEU A 649 -15.38 -9.35 18.51
C LEU A 649 -16.43 -8.48 17.80
N ARG A 650 -15.96 -7.50 17.01
CA ARG A 650 -16.83 -6.56 16.32
C ARG A 650 -16.95 -6.92 14.84
N PRO A 651 -18.17 -7.18 14.32
CA PRO A 651 -18.36 -7.44 12.90
C PRO A 651 -17.89 -6.25 12.05
N GLY A 652 -17.08 -6.52 11.02
CA GLY A 652 -16.59 -5.53 10.05
C GLY A 652 -15.25 -5.93 9.48
N ALA A 653 -15.04 -5.70 8.18
CA ALA A 653 -13.82 -6.10 7.49
C ALA A 653 -12.58 -5.47 8.14
N GLY A 654 -11.58 -6.29 8.44
CA GLY A 654 -10.30 -5.86 9.00
C GLY A 654 -10.32 -5.31 10.43
N ASN A 655 -11.44 -5.40 11.16
CA ASN A 655 -11.48 -4.96 12.57
C ASN A 655 -10.72 -5.92 13.49
N ILE A 656 -10.06 -5.36 14.50
CA ILE A 656 -9.24 -6.11 15.46
C ILE A 656 -9.81 -5.92 16.87
N SER A 657 -9.93 -7.01 17.63
CA SER A 657 -10.31 -6.98 19.04
C SER A 657 -9.15 -7.42 19.92
N ALA A 658 -8.30 -6.47 20.31
CA ALA A 658 -7.08 -6.73 21.07
C ALA A 658 -6.62 -5.49 21.85
N ASP A 659 -5.58 -5.65 22.67
CA ASP A 659 -4.83 -4.52 23.25
C ASP A 659 -3.96 -3.87 22.15
N PRO A 660 -4.01 -2.54 21.95
CA PRO A 660 -3.16 -1.83 21.01
C PRO A 660 -1.68 -1.80 21.38
N ARG A 661 -1.29 -2.21 22.60
CA ARG A 661 0.10 -2.21 23.09
C ARG A 661 0.76 -0.84 22.94
N PHE A 662 0.12 0.18 23.51
CA PHE A 662 0.73 1.51 23.66
C PHE A 662 1.99 1.43 24.53
N VAL A 663 2.93 2.36 24.31
CA VAL A 663 4.18 2.45 25.07
C VAL A 663 3.90 2.80 26.54
N ASP A 664 3.17 3.88 26.81
CA ASP A 664 2.77 4.31 28.17
C ASP A 664 1.55 5.25 28.10
N ALA A 665 0.37 4.68 27.84
CA ALA A 665 -0.88 5.43 27.75
C ALA A 665 -1.22 6.25 29.02
N PRO A 666 -1.03 5.73 30.26
CA PRO A 666 -1.21 6.53 31.48
C PRO A 666 -0.35 7.78 31.56
N ALA A 667 0.87 7.76 31.03
CA ALA A 667 1.72 8.94 30.90
C ALA A 667 1.43 9.81 29.66
N GLY A 668 0.49 9.38 28.81
CA GLY A 668 0.10 10.06 27.57
C GLY A 668 0.93 9.70 26.34
N ASP A 669 1.75 8.64 26.42
CA ASP A 669 2.52 8.11 25.30
C ASP A 669 1.76 7.01 24.57
N TYR A 670 1.02 7.42 23.54
CA TYR A 670 0.19 6.56 22.70
C TYR A 670 0.94 5.99 21.48
N ARG A 671 2.27 6.10 21.42
CA ARG A 671 3.05 5.42 20.38
C ARG A 671 2.82 3.91 20.49
N LEU A 672 2.79 3.24 19.34
CA LEU A 672 2.64 1.78 19.30
C LEU A 672 3.99 1.12 19.58
N ARG A 673 3.95 -0.04 20.23
CA ARG A 673 5.07 -0.98 20.21
C ARG A 673 5.12 -1.72 18.87
N ALA A 674 6.30 -2.12 18.43
CA ALA A 674 6.45 -2.87 17.18
C ALA A 674 5.77 -4.25 17.18
N ASP A 675 5.48 -4.82 18.35
CA ASP A 675 4.67 -6.04 18.49
C ASP A 675 3.16 -5.79 18.57
N SER A 676 2.70 -4.55 18.39
CA SER A 676 1.28 -4.20 18.42
C SER A 676 0.52 -4.85 17.25
N PRO A 677 -0.72 -5.35 17.48
CA PRO A 677 -1.58 -5.81 16.38
C PRO A 677 -2.04 -4.69 15.44
N CYS A 678 -1.80 -3.42 15.79
CA CYS A 678 -2.13 -2.27 14.95
C CYS A 678 -1.05 -1.94 13.92
N VAL A 679 0.17 -2.46 14.08
CA VAL A 679 1.30 -2.15 13.20
C VAL A 679 1.06 -2.77 11.82
N ASN A 680 1.13 -1.96 10.77
CA ASN A 680 0.85 -2.35 9.38
C ASN A 680 -0.53 -3.00 9.13
N ALA A 681 -1.48 -2.86 10.07
CA ALA A 681 -2.79 -3.51 9.99
C ALA A 681 -3.90 -2.62 9.39
N GLY A 682 -3.62 -1.34 9.18
CA GLY A 682 -4.53 -0.40 8.55
C GLY A 682 -4.66 -0.62 7.04
N SER A 683 -5.77 -0.13 6.47
CA SER A 683 -6.04 -0.21 5.04
C SER A 683 -5.57 1.06 4.32
N LEU A 684 -4.75 0.91 3.28
CA LEU A 684 -4.33 2.03 2.43
C LEU A 684 -5.50 2.74 1.74
N ALA A 685 -6.68 2.09 1.62
CA ALA A 685 -7.87 2.65 0.98
C ALA A 685 -8.52 3.80 1.76
N PHE A 686 -8.22 3.95 3.05
CA PHE A 686 -8.78 5.03 3.89
C PHE A 686 -7.80 6.20 4.07
N LEU A 687 -6.62 6.15 3.45
CA LEU A 687 -5.69 7.28 3.47
C LEU A 687 -6.17 8.38 2.53
N THR A 688 -6.08 9.63 3.00
CA THR A 688 -6.32 10.80 2.13
C THR A 688 -5.16 11.03 1.17
N HIS A 689 -3.93 10.82 1.64
CA HIS A 689 -2.72 10.83 0.82
C HIS A 689 -1.72 9.79 1.35
N LYS A 690 -1.12 8.98 0.46
CA LYS A 690 -0.11 7.97 0.83
C LYS A 690 1.20 8.62 1.31
N GLU A 691 1.53 9.77 0.74
CA GLU A 691 2.70 10.59 1.08
C GLU A 691 2.39 11.65 2.16
N GLY A 692 1.22 11.51 2.81
CA GLY A 692 0.88 12.28 4.00
C GLY A 692 1.71 11.85 5.21
N THR A 693 1.55 12.60 6.29
CA THR A 693 2.19 12.33 7.57
C THR A 693 1.14 12.05 8.64
N ASP A 694 1.56 11.31 9.66
CA ASP A 694 0.80 11.06 10.87
C ASP A 694 0.74 12.31 11.78
N TYR A 695 0.14 12.16 12.97
CA TYR A 695 0.08 13.23 13.97
C TYR A 695 1.44 13.79 14.39
N ALA A 696 2.47 12.93 14.47
CA ALA A 696 3.82 13.31 14.92
C ALA A 696 4.72 13.78 13.76
N GLY A 697 4.22 13.78 12.53
CA GLY A 697 4.97 14.16 11.34
C GLY A 697 5.74 13.02 10.67
N ALA A 698 5.60 11.78 11.13
CA ALA A 698 6.18 10.62 10.47
C ALA A 698 5.42 10.30 9.16
N PRO A 699 6.10 9.84 8.09
CA PRO A 699 5.43 9.40 6.87
C PRO A 699 4.37 8.34 7.19
N ARG A 700 3.17 8.45 6.60
CA ARG A 700 2.02 7.62 6.94
C ARG A 700 2.10 6.19 6.40
N VAL A 701 2.81 5.96 5.31
CA VAL A 701 3.01 4.62 4.74
C VAL A 701 4.47 4.24 4.93
N GLN A 702 4.73 3.18 5.68
CA GLN A 702 6.07 2.64 5.97
C GLN A 702 6.07 1.12 5.77
N GLY A 703 7.16 0.55 5.25
CA GLY A 703 7.30 -0.91 5.09
C GLY A 703 6.21 -1.60 4.24
N GLY A 704 5.49 -0.84 3.38
CA GLY A 704 4.39 -1.34 2.56
C GLY A 704 3.01 -1.32 3.22
N GLY A 705 2.94 -0.96 4.50
CA GLY A 705 1.70 -0.91 5.28
C GLY A 705 1.40 0.48 5.85
N VAL A 706 0.31 0.56 6.61
CA VAL A 706 -0.04 1.70 7.44
C VAL A 706 -0.53 1.21 8.79
N ASN A 707 -0.15 1.87 9.88
CA ASN A 707 -0.66 1.55 11.20
C ASN A 707 -2.10 2.03 11.36
N MET A 708 -2.90 1.29 12.12
CA MET A 708 -4.15 1.85 12.66
C MET A 708 -3.82 2.92 13.70
N GLY A 709 -4.64 3.96 13.80
CA GLY A 709 -4.53 5.01 14.83
C GLY A 709 -3.86 6.29 14.35
N ALA A 710 -3.52 7.18 15.27
CA ALA A 710 -2.96 8.51 14.99
C ALA A 710 -1.47 8.52 14.60
N LEU A 711 -0.74 7.44 14.91
CA LEU A 711 0.72 7.38 14.89
C LEU A 711 1.22 6.20 14.04
N GLU A 712 2.23 6.46 13.22
CA GLU A 712 2.81 5.51 12.27
C GLU A 712 4.15 4.93 12.74
N ALA A 713 4.93 5.70 13.50
CA ALA A 713 6.15 5.16 14.10
C ALA A 713 5.79 4.15 15.20
N ALA A 714 6.40 2.96 15.12
CA ALA A 714 6.38 1.98 16.20
C ALA A 714 7.72 2.00 16.95
N VAL A 715 7.66 1.87 18.26
CA VAL A 715 8.85 1.74 19.11
C VAL A 715 9.31 0.29 19.07
N SER A 716 10.57 0.09 18.71
CA SER A 716 11.19 -1.24 18.58
C SER A 716 11.09 -2.04 19.88
N VAL A 717 11.02 -3.35 19.74
CA VAL A 717 10.91 -4.27 20.88
C VAL A 717 11.97 -5.36 20.82
N VAL A 718 12.52 -5.72 21.99
CA VAL A 718 13.34 -6.92 22.15
C VAL A 718 12.51 -7.98 22.85
N THR A 719 12.41 -9.16 22.25
CA THR A 719 11.74 -10.31 22.88
C THR A 719 12.78 -11.35 23.26
N ALA A 720 12.85 -11.70 24.53
CA ALA A 720 13.79 -12.67 25.08
C ALA A 720 13.10 -13.97 25.48
N THR A 721 13.59 -15.08 24.94
CA THR A 721 13.10 -16.44 25.18
C THR A 721 14.26 -17.40 25.47
N SER A 722 13.97 -18.63 25.88
CA SER A 722 14.96 -19.69 26.04
C SER A 722 14.48 -21.02 25.47
N THR A 723 15.40 -21.90 25.07
CA THR A 723 15.11 -23.33 24.90
C THR A 723 14.86 -23.99 26.26
N SER A 724 14.40 -25.24 26.25
CA SER A 724 14.51 -26.12 27.43
C SER A 724 15.98 -26.26 27.85
N GLY A 725 16.20 -26.48 29.15
CA GLY A 725 17.54 -26.61 29.73
C GLY A 725 18.07 -25.36 30.45
N GLY A 726 17.31 -24.26 30.47
CA GLY A 726 17.66 -23.06 31.24
C GLY A 726 16.64 -21.94 31.14
N THR A 727 16.93 -20.80 31.78
CA THR A 727 16.13 -19.58 31.73
C THR A 727 16.96 -18.38 31.28
N VAL A 728 16.32 -17.38 30.69
CA VAL A 728 16.92 -16.07 30.40
C VAL A 728 16.28 -15.00 31.29
N ASN A 729 17.08 -14.06 31.78
CA ASN A 729 16.60 -12.94 32.59
C ASN A 729 17.13 -11.60 32.02
N PRO A 730 16.27 -10.63 31.68
CA PRO A 730 14.81 -10.70 31.78
C PRO A 730 14.19 -11.49 30.60
N ALA A 731 13.10 -12.23 30.86
CA ALA A 731 12.33 -12.96 29.84
C ALA A 731 11.04 -12.21 29.49
N GLY A 732 10.63 -12.26 28.21
CA GLY A 732 9.45 -11.54 27.70
C GLY A 732 9.82 -10.44 26.70
N SER A 733 8.90 -9.50 26.47
CA SER A 733 9.06 -8.44 25.47
C SER A 733 9.22 -7.07 26.09
N PHE A 734 10.31 -6.38 25.74
CA PHE A 734 10.75 -5.11 26.32
C PHE A 734 10.86 -4.03 25.26
N LEU A 735 10.66 -2.77 25.65
CA LEU A 735 10.91 -1.62 24.78
C LEU A 735 12.40 -1.46 24.54
N PHE A 736 12.77 -1.25 23.29
CA PHE A 736 14.16 -1.06 22.93
C PHE A 736 14.48 0.44 22.84
N THR A 737 14.59 1.06 24.00
CA THR A 737 14.84 2.51 24.15
C THR A 737 16.24 2.82 24.69
N GLY A 738 17.03 1.77 24.92
CA GLY A 738 18.40 1.78 25.41
C GLY A 738 18.94 0.36 25.47
N ASP A 739 20.18 0.21 25.92
CA ASP A 739 20.85 -1.09 26.00
C ASP A 739 20.10 -2.04 26.96
N LEU A 740 19.96 -3.30 26.54
CA LEU A 740 19.33 -4.35 27.33
C LEU A 740 20.34 -5.47 27.64
N HIS A 741 20.37 -5.89 28.89
CA HIS A 741 21.25 -6.95 29.38
C HIS A 741 20.45 -8.21 29.70
N PHE A 742 20.89 -9.34 29.18
CA PHE A 742 20.29 -10.65 29.37
C PHE A 742 21.29 -11.60 30.02
N THR A 743 20.84 -12.37 31.01
CA THR A 743 21.61 -13.42 31.66
C THR A 743 20.92 -14.77 31.47
N ALA A 744 21.63 -15.73 30.88
CA ALA A 744 21.22 -17.11 30.72
C ALA A 744 21.68 -17.95 31.93
N THR A 745 20.74 -18.65 32.57
CA THR A 745 21.02 -19.54 33.71
C THR A 745 20.62 -20.97 33.34
N PRO A 746 21.58 -21.88 33.12
CA PRO A 746 21.27 -23.28 32.87
C PRO A 746 20.58 -23.94 34.06
N TRP A 747 19.72 -24.91 33.80
CA TRP A 747 19.23 -25.82 34.83
C TRP A 747 20.38 -26.71 35.34
N PRO A 748 20.25 -27.29 36.55
CA PRO A 748 21.25 -28.24 37.06
C PRO A 748 21.54 -29.37 36.05
N GLY A 749 22.82 -29.59 35.75
CA GLY A 749 23.27 -30.62 34.80
C GLY A 749 23.22 -30.21 33.32
N ARG A 750 22.82 -28.98 32.99
CA ARG A 750 22.81 -28.44 31.63
C ARG A 750 23.89 -27.40 31.40
N ALA A 751 24.37 -27.32 30.16
CA ALA A 751 25.22 -26.23 29.71
C ALA A 751 24.41 -25.22 28.89
N PHE A 752 24.70 -23.94 29.12
CA PHE A 752 24.43 -22.90 28.14
C PHE A 752 25.30 -23.14 26.90
N ARG A 753 24.71 -23.02 25.71
CA ARG A 753 25.42 -23.20 24.45
C ARG A 753 25.84 -21.84 23.90
N TYR A 754 24.86 -21.00 23.60
CA TYR A 754 25.04 -19.67 23.04
C TYR A 754 23.73 -18.89 23.08
N PHE A 755 23.80 -17.58 22.86
CA PHE A 755 22.63 -16.79 22.53
C PHE A 755 22.43 -16.79 21.02
N GLU A 756 21.18 -16.84 20.57
CA GLU A 756 20.77 -16.49 19.22
C GLU A 756 20.20 -15.08 19.23
N VAL A 757 20.59 -14.28 18.24
CA VAL A 757 19.95 -12.98 17.95
C VAL A 757 19.38 -13.06 16.55
N ASN A 758 18.06 -12.85 16.42
CA ASN A 758 17.32 -12.98 15.16
C ASN A 758 17.54 -14.32 14.44
N GLY A 759 17.76 -15.39 15.21
CA GLY A 759 18.00 -16.75 14.69
C GLY A 759 19.46 -17.08 14.42
N GLU A 760 20.36 -16.10 14.51
CA GLU A 760 21.79 -16.33 14.29
C GLU A 760 22.54 -16.51 15.62
N PRO A 761 23.36 -17.58 15.76
CA PRO A 761 24.20 -17.76 16.94
C PRO A 761 25.18 -16.61 17.12
N VAL A 762 25.29 -16.07 18.34
CA VAL A 762 26.28 -15.06 18.71
C VAL A 762 27.61 -15.75 19.05
N PRO A 763 28.67 -15.61 18.22
CA PRO A 763 29.91 -16.34 18.44
C PRO A 763 30.60 -15.91 19.74
N GLY A 764 30.95 -16.87 20.59
CA GLY A 764 31.67 -16.61 21.84
C GLY A 764 30.84 -15.93 22.93
N SER A 765 29.51 -15.92 22.83
CA SER A 765 28.66 -15.42 23.92
C SER A 765 28.87 -16.26 25.19
N ASP A 766 29.10 -15.61 26.32
CA ASP A 766 29.02 -16.26 27.64
C ASP A 766 27.56 -16.27 28.13
N THR A 767 27.33 -16.59 29.40
CA THR A 767 25.99 -16.57 30.00
C THR A 767 25.37 -15.16 30.07
N ASN A 768 26.01 -14.11 29.55
CA ASN A 768 25.50 -12.76 29.48
C ASN A 768 25.53 -12.23 28.04
N LEU A 769 24.50 -11.48 27.66
CA LEU A 769 24.40 -10.81 26.39
C LEU A 769 23.95 -9.37 26.61
N THR A 770 24.60 -8.43 25.92
CA THR A 770 24.11 -7.05 25.83
C THR A 770 23.64 -6.79 24.42
N ILE A 771 22.38 -6.39 24.27
CA ILE A 771 21.85 -5.86 23.03
C ILE A 771 21.97 -4.35 23.09
N ASN A 772 22.88 -3.80 22.28
CA ASN A 772 23.12 -2.36 22.22
C ASN A 772 22.11 -1.66 21.29
N ALA A 773 21.50 -0.58 21.76
CA ALA A 773 20.45 0.13 21.02
C ALA A 773 20.93 0.71 19.69
N ASP A 774 22.16 1.22 19.63
CA ASP A 774 22.70 1.82 18.41
C ASP A 774 23.00 0.78 17.33
N ALA A 775 23.44 -0.43 17.73
CA ALA A 775 23.77 -1.51 16.81
C ALA A 775 22.54 -2.09 16.07
N PHE A 776 21.35 -1.94 16.66
CA PHE A 776 20.09 -2.48 16.16
C PHE A 776 19.03 -1.39 15.97
N SER A 777 19.43 -0.12 15.85
CA SER A 777 18.51 1.03 15.78
C SER A 777 17.61 1.02 14.53
N GLY A 778 17.92 0.19 13.53
CA GLY A 778 17.12 -0.01 12.33
C GLY A 778 16.10 -1.16 12.44
N ASP A 779 16.20 -2.01 13.47
CA ASP A 779 15.35 -3.18 13.62
C ASP A 779 14.06 -2.83 14.39
N SER A 780 12.92 -3.18 13.80
CA SER A 780 11.61 -3.02 14.45
C SER A 780 11.40 -4.07 15.56
N SER A 781 12.00 -5.25 15.42
CA SER A 781 12.02 -6.24 16.50
C SER A 781 13.34 -7.00 16.52
N VAL A 782 13.79 -7.33 17.72
CA VAL A 782 14.97 -8.18 17.96
C VAL A 782 14.54 -9.38 18.79
N LEU A 783 14.79 -10.59 18.29
CA LEU A 783 14.57 -11.82 19.03
C LEU A 783 15.87 -12.27 19.67
N VAL A 784 15.90 -12.33 21.00
CA VAL A 784 16.98 -12.94 21.77
C VAL A 784 16.52 -14.30 22.24
N ARG A 785 17.30 -15.34 21.98
CA ARG A 785 17.02 -16.68 22.45
C ARG A 785 18.24 -17.29 23.12
N ALA A 786 18.14 -17.59 24.41
CA ALA A 786 19.17 -18.35 25.11
C ALA A 786 19.03 -19.84 24.74
N VAL A 787 20.06 -20.41 24.13
CA VAL A 787 20.09 -21.82 23.74
C VAL A 787 20.87 -22.61 24.77
N PHE A 788 20.23 -23.64 25.28
CA PHE A 788 20.78 -24.58 26.25
C PHE A 788 20.80 -25.99 25.63
N GLN A 789 21.60 -26.84 26.24
CA GLN A 789 21.62 -28.27 25.96
C GLN A 789 20.30 -28.92 26.43
N ASP A 790 19.49 -29.41 25.48
CA ASP A 790 18.07 -29.76 25.74
C ASP A 790 17.69 -31.23 25.45
N GLY A 791 18.68 -32.09 25.24
CA GLY A 791 18.47 -33.52 25.04
C GLY A 791 19.53 -34.14 24.13
N PHE A 792 19.18 -35.24 23.45
CA PHE A 792 20.15 -36.11 22.75
C PHE A 792 19.71 -36.45 21.32
N TYR A 793 20.66 -36.76 20.43
CA TYR A 793 20.46 -37.27 19.09
C TYR A 793 20.87 -38.73 19.00
N VAL A 794 20.08 -39.55 18.30
CA VAL A 794 20.34 -40.97 18.09
C VAL A 794 20.24 -41.31 16.60
N ASP A 795 21.21 -42.05 16.08
CA ASP A 795 21.26 -42.58 14.72
C ASP A 795 21.85 -44.00 14.73
N ALA A 796 21.05 -45.00 14.36
CA ALA A 796 21.49 -46.39 14.39
C ALA A 796 22.60 -46.70 13.36
N ALA A 797 22.64 -45.99 12.24
CA ALA A 797 23.56 -46.24 11.14
C ALA A 797 24.89 -45.50 11.31
N ALA A 798 24.83 -44.23 11.72
CA ALA A 798 25.99 -43.34 11.81
C ALA A 798 26.49 -43.12 13.25
N GLY A 799 25.69 -43.45 14.28
CA GLY A 799 26.00 -43.16 15.68
C GLY A 799 26.98 -44.12 16.35
N ASP A 800 27.54 -43.64 17.47
CA ASP A 800 28.40 -44.39 18.40
C ASP A 800 28.00 -44.03 19.84
N ASP A 801 27.79 -45.00 20.72
CA ASP A 801 27.43 -44.74 22.12
C ASP A 801 28.59 -44.16 22.95
N ALA A 802 29.81 -44.16 22.42
CA ALA A 802 30.92 -43.39 22.98
C ALA A 802 30.78 -41.88 22.72
N ASN A 803 29.92 -41.47 21.78
CA ASN A 803 29.66 -40.06 21.52
C ASN A 803 28.95 -39.40 22.70
N SER A 804 28.99 -38.07 22.73
CA SER A 804 28.27 -37.29 23.74
C SER A 804 26.75 -37.38 23.53
N GLY A 805 26.31 -37.45 22.27
CA GLY A 805 24.91 -37.48 21.87
C GLY A 805 24.23 -36.12 21.88
N PHE A 806 24.92 -35.04 22.26
CA PHE A 806 24.28 -33.73 22.39
C PHE A 806 24.23 -32.91 21.09
N GLU A 807 24.83 -33.42 20.01
CA GLU A 807 24.86 -32.82 18.67
C GLU A 807 24.47 -33.87 17.62
N SER A 808 23.89 -33.43 16.50
CA SER A 808 23.50 -34.31 15.40
C SER A 808 24.67 -34.98 14.68
N GLU A 809 25.86 -34.38 14.72
CA GLU A 809 27.08 -34.88 14.06
C GLU A 809 27.80 -35.96 14.89
N LEU A 810 27.49 -36.03 16.19
CA LEU A 810 27.99 -37.03 17.13
C LEU A 810 26.82 -37.73 17.82
N PRO A 811 25.91 -38.38 17.07
CA PRO A 811 24.73 -39.00 17.65
C PRO A 811 25.11 -40.28 18.39
N LEU A 812 24.31 -40.64 19.38
CA LEU A 812 24.38 -41.95 20.02
C LEU A 812 23.89 -43.02 19.06
N LYS A 813 24.37 -44.24 19.24
CA LYS A 813 23.94 -45.36 18.40
C LYS A 813 22.64 -45.97 18.90
N THR A 814 22.47 -46.05 20.22
CA THR A 814 21.33 -46.73 20.83
C THR A 814 20.40 -45.76 21.55
N LEU A 815 19.10 -46.06 21.46
CA LEU A 815 18.05 -45.30 22.15
C LEU A 815 18.25 -45.33 23.67
N GLN A 816 18.66 -46.47 24.22
CA GLN A 816 18.88 -46.60 25.66
C GLN A 816 20.02 -45.73 26.16
N ALA A 817 21.12 -45.60 25.40
CA ALA A 817 22.23 -44.74 25.80
C ALA A 817 21.79 -43.28 25.95
N ALA A 818 20.89 -42.81 25.07
CA ALA A 818 20.32 -41.47 25.17
C ALA A 818 19.36 -41.34 26.36
N ALA A 819 18.41 -42.28 26.50
CA ALA A 819 17.43 -42.24 27.58
C ALA A 819 18.07 -42.31 28.98
N ALA A 820 19.13 -43.10 29.16
CA ALA A 820 19.84 -43.21 30.43
C ALA A 820 20.61 -41.94 30.83
N ARG A 821 20.97 -41.09 29.85
CA ARG A 821 21.70 -39.83 30.06
C ARG A 821 20.78 -38.62 30.13
N ALA A 822 19.53 -38.77 29.71
CA ALA A 822 18.53 -37.72 29.69
C ALA A 822 18.00 -37.42 31.10
N LEU A 823 17.84 -36.13 31.41
CA LEU A 823 17.19 -35.66 32.64
C LEU A 823 15.74 -35.29 32.32
N ASP A 824 14.89 -35.23 33.34
CA ASP A 824 13.48 -34.84 33.19
C ASP A 824 13.33 -33.53 32.37
N GLY A 825 12.43 -33.55 31.39
CA GLY A 825 12.18 -32.48 30.43
C GLY A 825 12.99 -32.55 29.12
N ASP A 826 13.95 -33.47 29.00
CA ASP A 826 14.75 -33.62 27.78
C ASP A 826 13.99 -34.18 26.58
N THR A 827 14.51 -33.85 25.39
CA THR A 827 14.08 -34.46 24.13
C THR A 827 15.17 -35.34 23.51
N VAL A 828 14.90 -36.62 23.30
CA VAL A 828 15.73 -37.54 22.50
C VAL A 828 15.19 -37.57 21.07
N ARG A 829 15.98 -37.08 20.12
CA ARG A 829 15.66 -36.94 18.69
C ARG A 829 16.29 -38.08 17.90
N VAL A 830 15.48 -38.82 17.16
CA VAL A 830 15.90 -40.09 16.56
C VAL A 830 15.79 -40.07 15.04
N ALA A 831 16.91 -40.33 14.36
CA ALA A 831 16.99 -40.41 12.90
C ALA A 831 16.28 -41.65 12.34
N PRO A 832 15.88 -41.65 11.06
CA PRO A 832 15.26 -42.82 10.42
C PRO A 832 16.16 -44.05 10.49
N GLY A 833 15.55 -45.23 10.69
CA GLY A 833 16.31 -46.48 10.76
C GLY A 833 15.67 -47.54 11.65
N ALA A 834 16.28 -48.72 11.66
CA ALA A 834 15.91 -49.82 12.53
C ALA A 834 16.83 -49.86 13.76
N TYR A 835 16.24 -49.65 14.94
CA TYR A 835 16.91 -49.67 16.21
C TYR A 835 16.72 -51.05 16.85
N ASP A 836 17.61 -51.97 16.48
CA ASP A 836 17.65 -53.39 16.87
C ASP A 836 18.86 -53.75 17.76
N ALA A 837 19.60 -52.74 18.21
CA ALA A 837 20.77 -52.87 19.08
C ALA A 837 20.49 -52.27 20.47
N GLY A 838 21.19 -52.80 21.47
CA GLY A 838 21.05 -52.38 22.87
C GLY A 838 20.11 -53.27 23.70
N PHE A 839 20.36 -53.27 25.01
CA PHE A 839 19.59 -53.99 26.01
C PHE A 839 19.41 -53.11 27.25
N ALA A 840 18.18 -52.94 27.70
CA ALA A 840 17.80 -52.14 28.83
C ALA A 840 17.01 -52.99 29.83
N VAL A 841 17.49 -53.08 31.06
CA VAL A 841 16.79 -53.77 32.15
C VAL A 841 16.11 -52.69 32.99
N ALA A 842 14.77 -52.67 33.00
CA ALA A 842 14.03 -52.01 34.07
C ALA A 842 14.19 -52.89 35.34
N ALA A 843 14.37 -52.30 36.52
CA ALA A 843 14.85 -52.99 37.73
C ALA A 843 14.17 -54.34 38.08
N ASP A 844 14.93 -55.17 38.82
CA ASP A 844 14.63 -56.50 39.38
C ASP A 844 13.90 -57.51 38.48
N GLY A 845 14.68 -58.19 37.66
CA GLY A 845 14.29 -59.46 37.02
C GLY A 845 13.50 -59.32 35.73
N ALA A 846 13.29 -58.10 35.22
CA ALA A 846 12.59 -57.89 33.95
C ALA A 846 13.45 -58.29 32.74
N LEU A 847 12.81 -58.96 31.77
CA LEU A 847 13.32 -59.14 30.41
C LEU A 847 13.90 -57.86 29.82
N THR A 848 14.96 -58.02 29.03
CA THR A 848 15.62 -56.88 28.39
C THR A 848 14.70 -56.18 27.37
N ASN A 849 14.82 -54.86 27.28
CA ASN A 849 14.09 -53.99 26.36
C ASN A 849 15.08 -53.29 25.42
N ARG A 850 14.66 -52.83 24.23
CA ARG A 850 15.51 -51.95 23.40
C ARG A 850 15.62 -50.55 24.00
N LEU A 851 14.56 -50.09 24.65
CA LEU A 851 14.46 -48.79 25.26
C LEU A 851 13.61 -48.86 26.53
N ALA A 852 14.15 -48.43 27.66
CA ALA A 852 13.46 -48.21 28.91
C ALA A 852 13.45 -46.71 29.21
N ILE A 853 12.25 -46.12 29.21
CA ILE A 853 12.03 -44.71 29.53
C ILE A 853 11.46 -44.64 30.95
N THR A 854 12.32 -44.27 31.88
CA THR A 854 12.00 -44.18 33.32
C THR A 854 11.99 -42.76 33.87
N ASN A 855 12.54 -41.80 33.10
CA ASN A 855 12.55 -40.37 33.39
C ASN A 855 11.46 -39.66 32.58
N ASP A 856 11.04 -38.46 33.00
CA ASP A 856 10.02 -37.69 32.28
C ASP A 856 10.61 -36.99 31.04
N ILE A 857 10.94 -37.79 30.01
CA ILE A 857 11.60 -37.36 28.78
C ILE A 857 10.71 -37.61 27.56
N THR A 858 10.94 -36.85 26.48
CA THR A 858 10.29 -37.09 25.19
C THR A 858 11.26 -37.79 24.24
N VAL A 859 10.93 -39.00 23.78
CA VAL A 859 11.66 -39.70 22.71
C VAL A 859 10.85 -39.61 21.42
N THR A 860 11.40 -38.97 20.38
CA THR A 860 10.66 -38.64 19.15
C THR A 860 11.43 -39.01 17.88
N ALA A 861 10.74 -39.63 16.93
CA ALA A 861 11.27 -39.93 15.60
C ALA A 861 11.17 -38.70 14.68
N LEU A 862 12.24 -38.41 13.94
CA LEU A 862 12.32 -37.24 13.07
C LEU A 862 11.55 -37.38 11.75
N ASP A 863 11.32 -38.60 11.26
CA ASP A 863 10.70 -38.87 9.94
C ASP A 863 9.52 -39.86 10.01
N GLY A 864 8.85 -39.85 11.16
CA GLY A 864 7.61 -40.60 11.38
C GLY A 864 7.76 -42.13 11.49
N PRO A 865 6.64 -42.82 11.76
CA PRO A 865 6.62 -44.26 12.02
C PRO A 865 6.85 -45.10 10.76
N GLU A 866 6.66 -44.56 9.56
CA GLU A 866 6.93 -45.28 8.31
C GLU A 866 8.43 -45.57 8.11
N ASN A 867 9.31 -44.78 8.73
CA ASN A 867 10.76 -44.83 8.49
C ASN A 867 11.60 -45.13 9.74
N THR A 868 10.99 -45.16 10.93
CA THR A 868 11.72 -45.31 12.20
C THR A 868 11.15 -46.45 13.04
N PHE A 869 11.97 -47.47 13.31
CA PHE A 869 11.53 -48.73 13.89
C PHE A 869 12.28 -49.04 15.18
N ILE A 870 11.55 -49.38 16.25
CA ILE A 870 12.14 -50.00 17.46
C ILE A 870 11.89 -51.51 17.36
N VAL A 871 12.97 -52.28 17.25
CA VAL A 871 12.91 -53.69 16.88
C VAL A 871 13.40 -54.58 18.03
N GLY A 872 12.45 -55.24 18.70
CA GLY A 872 12.76 -56.26 19.71
C GLY A 872 13.36 -57.53 19.10
N ALA A 873 13.55 -58.57 19.90
CA ALA A 873 14.06 -59.86 19.44
C ALA A 873 13.28 -61.02 20.06
N ARG A 874 13.08 -62.06 19.25
CA ARG A 874 12.48 -63.34 19.69
C ARG A 874 13.57 -64.27 20.21
N SER A 875 13.22 -65.09 21.20
CA SER A 875 14.06 -66.20 21.64
C SER A 875 14.31 -67.19 20.49
N LEU A 876 15.48 -67.83 20.48
CA LEU A 876 15.85 -68.82 19.45
C LEU A 876 15.08 -70.15 19.58
N ASN A 877 14.24 -70.30 20.61
CA ASN A 877 13.42 -71.49 20.77
C ASN A 877 12.20 -71.51 19.82
N ALA A 878 11.55 -72.68 19.73
CA ALA A 878 10.46 -72.92 18.78
C ALA A 878 9.24 -71.99 18.96
N ASN A 879 9.05 -71.42 20.15
CA ASN A 879 7.91 -70.58 20.48
C ASN A 879 8.22 -69.08 20.33
N GLY A 880 9.49 -68.70 20.15
CA GLY A 880 9.94 -67.31 19.99
C GLY A 880 9.91 -66.47 21.28
N CYS A 881 9.49 -67.05 22.39
CA CYS A 881 9.41 -66.42 23.71
C CYS A 881 10.36 -67.16 24.67
N GLY A 882 11.13 -66.47 25.49
CA GLY A 882 12.16 -67.05 26.36
C GLY A 882 12.97 -65.97 27.07
N SER A 883 13.77 -66.33 28.07
CA SER A 883 14.56 -65.39 28.87
C SER A 883 15.64 -64.62 28.09
N ASP A 884 15.95 -65.05 26.87
CA ASP A 884 16.82 -64.36 25.90
C ASP A 884 16.06 -63.45 24.92
N ALA A 885 14.73 -63.32 25.04
CA ALA A 885 13.94 -62.40 24.24
C ALA A 885 14.19 -60.92 24.63
N VAL A 886 13.91 -60.02 23.70
CA VAL A 886 14.04 -58.57 23.90
C VAL A 886 12.74 -57.89 23.53
N ARG A 887 12.14 -57.18 24.48
CA ARG A 887 10.98 -56.32 24.23
C ARG A 887 11.40 -55.05 23.51
N CYS A 888 10.46 -54.37 22.87
CA CYS A 888 10.83 -53.13 22.18
C CYS A 888 10.97 -51.98 23.19
N VAL A 889 9.93 -51.64 23.95
CA VAL A 889 9.95 -50.50 24.86
C VAL A 889 9.43 -50.90 26.24
N TYR A 890 10.02 -50.32 27.29
CA TYR A 890 9.44 -50.23 28.61
C TYR A 890 9.22 -48.75 28.94
N LEU A 891 8.01 -48.37 29.35
CA LEU A 891 7.63 -46.98 29.57
C LEU A 891 6.97 -46.81 30.94
N SER A 892 7.68 -46.22 31.91
CA SER A 892 7.14 -45.90 33.23
C SER A 892 6.97 -44.40 33.49
N ALA A 893 7.56 -43.54 32.64
CA ALA A 893 7.42 -42.08 32.64
C ALA A 893 7.66 -41.53 31.22
N GLY A 894 7.41 -40.25 30.97
CA GLY A 894 7.74 -39.60 29.70
C GLY A 894 6.81 -39.96 28.53
N THR A 895 7.27 -39.67 27.31
CA THR A 895 6.49 -39.81 26.05
C THR A 895 7.31 -40.45 24.94
N LEU A 896 6.69 -41.34 24.17
CA LEU A 896 7.25 -41.93 22.94
C LEU A 896 6.38 -41.52 21.73
N GLN A 897 6.98 -40.93 20.69
CA GLN A 897 6.24 -40.41 19.52
C GLN A 897 6.89 -40.82 18.18
N GLY A 898 6.07 -41.30 17.25
CA GLY A 898 6.45 -41.44 15.84
C GLY A 898 7.22 -42.72 15.46
N PHE A 899 7.10 -43.81 16.22
CA PHE A 899 7.82 -45.06 15.94
C PHE A 899 6.89 -46.19 15.50
N THR A 900 7.38 -47.05 14.60
CA THR A 900 6.86 -48.41 14.45
C THR A 900 7.55 -49.32 15.48
N VAL A 901 6.77 -50.00 16.31
CA VAL A 901 7.28 -50.91 17.36
C VAL A 901 7.02 -52.35 16.93
N THR A 902 8.08 -53.16 16.74
CA THR A 902 7.93 -54.49 16.11
C THR A 902 8.95 -55.53 16.60
N GLY A 903 8.64 -56.82 16.41
CA GLY A 903 9.61 -57.91 16.57
C GLY A 903 9.91 -58.33 18.02
N GLY A 904 9.41 -57.64 19.04
CA GLY A 904 9.63 -58.01 20.45
C GLY A 904 8.76 -59.16 20.95
N ALA A 905 9.24 -59.83 21.99
CA ALA A 905 8.64 -61.02 22.60
C ALA A 905 8.89 -61.08 24.12
N THR A 906 8.20 -61.98 24.81
CA THR A 906 8.21 -62.16 26.27
C THR A 906 8.87 -63.48 26.67
N ASP A 907 8.90 -63.83 27.97
CA ASP A 907 9.44 -65.10 28.45
C ASP A 907 8.37 -66.21 28.33
N THR A 908 8.73 -67.47 28.62
CA THR A 908 7.86 -68.65 28.56
C THR A 908 7.69 -69.41 29.87
N VAL A 909 8.43 -69.08 30.93
CA VAL A 909 8.47 -69.93 32.15
C VAL A 909 8.38 -69.12 33.43
N ASP A 910 7.19 -69.05 34.04
CA ASP A 910 6.88 -68.65 35.44
C ASP A 910 7.80 -67.57 36.05
N GLY A 911 8.22 -66.59 35.25
CA GLY A 911 9.20 -65.55 35.62
C GLY A 911 8.59 -64.42 36.44
N GLY A 912 7.36 -64.59 36.92
CA GLY A 912 6.51 -63.52 37.48
C GLY A 912 5.73 -62.78 36.38
N PHE A 913 4.55 -62.26 36.74
CA PHE A 913 3.60 -61.58 35.83
C PHE A 913 4.24 -60.52 34.92
N GLU A 914 5.31 -59.88 35.38
CA GLU A 914 6.01 -58.79 34.67
C GLU A 914 6.88 -59.29 33.51
N ASN A 915 7.27 -60.57 33.47
CA ASN A 915 8.09 -61.17 32.41
C ASN A 915 7.27 -61.79 31.26
N ASP A 916 5.97 -61.98 31.46
CA ASP A 916 5.11 -62.68 30.50
C ASP A 916 4.18 -61.73 29.70
N CYS A 917 4.32 -60.41 29.86
CA CYS A 917 3.47 -59.41 29.20
C CYS A 917 4.26 -58.35 28.40
N GLY A 918 3.63 -57.68 27.42
CA GLY A 918 4.20 -56.47 26.79
C GLY A 918 5.37 -56.68 25.82
N GLY A 919 5.28 -57.59 24.83
CA GLY A 919 6.35 -57.79 23.84
C GLY A 919 6.72 -56.52 23.04
N GLY A 920 5.78 -55.59 22.85
CA GLY A 920 5.98 -54.31 22.19
C GLY A 920 6.26 -53.15 23.15
N ILE A 921 5.31 -52.83 24.02
CA ILE A 921 5.41 -51.80 25.08
C ILE A 921 4.94 -52.41 26.40
#